data_AF-A0A7N8XF42-F1
#
_entry.id   AF-A0A7N8XF42-F1
#
_cell.length_a   1.000
_cell.length_b   1.000
_cell.length_c   1.000
_cell.angle_alpha   90.00
_cell.angle_beta   90.00
_cell.angle_gamma   90.00
#
_symmetry.space_group_name_H-M   'P 1'
#
loop_
_entity.id
_entity.type
_entity.pdbx_description
1 polymer ?
#
loop_
_entity_poly.entity_id
_entity_poly.type
_entity_poly.pdbx_seq_one_letter_code
_entity_poly.pdbx_strand_id
1 'polypeptide(L)'
;MAATGVLPFIRGVDLSGNDFKGGYFPEHVKCMSSLRWLKLNRTGLCYLPEELASLQKLEHLSVSHNSLSTLHGELSSLPNLRVTHTYIQIGHSKQTFYNQLTEIPRDLENSRNMLVLNLSHNSIDSIPNQLFINLTDLLYLDLSDNKLDSLPPQMRRLVHLQTLILNNNPLMHAQLRQLPAMVALQTLHLRNTQRTQSNMPTSLEGLTHLADVDLSCNDLTRVPECLYSLGSLKRLNLSSNQISELSLCIDQWTQLETLNLSRNQLTSLPSAICKLSKLKKLYVNSNKLDFDGVPPGVGKLSNLIEFMAANNNLELIPEGLCRCGKLKKLVLNKNRLVTLPEAIHFLTELEILDVRENPNLVMPPKPVDRAAEWYNIDFSLQNQLRLAGASPATVAAAGGASPRDHLARKMRLRRRKDCSQDDQAKQVLKGMSDVAQEKKNLEENGDLKYGDLKIRRWDKSLEKPHLDYSEFFMEDVGQVPGVTVWQIENFVPMQVDETFHGKFYEADCYIILKTFLDDNGALSWQIFYWIGQEATLDKKAGSAIHAVNLRNFLGAECRTIREEMGDESEEFSAVFNNEISYIEGGTASGFYTVEDTNYANRLYRVYGKKNIRLESVPVKACSLDPRLKMLIYTCIWISWQREAIRLGQKRDSMPKSLCDMTHEALLKSTKKNDMNEQTVLNKTTIY
;
A
#
# COMPACT_ATOMS: atom_id res chain seq x y z
N MET A 1 54.63 -1.41 -37.34
CA MET A 1 54.21 -2.83 -37.26
C MET A 1 54.08 -3.22 -35.80
N ALA A 2 52.84 -3.31 -35.30
CA ALA A 2 52.40 -4.22 -34.25
C ALA A 2 50.87 -4.05 -34.16
N ALA A 3 50.16 -4.74 -35.06
CA ALA A 3 48.73 -4.92 -34.91
C ALA A 3 48.51 -5.73 -33.62
N THR A 4 48.12 -5.07 -32.54
CA THR A 4 47.57 -5.74 -31.36
C THR A 4 46.25 -6.37 -31.78
N GLY A 5 46.31 -7.62 -32.23
CA GLY A 5 45.23 -8.35 -32.92
C GLY A 5 43.97 -8.62 -32.09
N VAL A 6 43.77 -7.95 -30.96
CA VAL A 6 42.60 -8.13 -30.09
C VAL A 6 41.55 -7.03 -30.33
N LEU A 7 41.95 -5.82 -30.73
CA LEU A 7 41.05 -4.66 -30.87
C LEU A 7 39.87 -4.91 -31.82
N PRO A 8 40.03 -5.54 -33.02
CA PRO A 8 38.91 -5.81 -33.91
C PRO A 8 37.88 -6.80 -33.36
N PHE A 9 38.21 -7.56 -32.31
CA PHE A 9 37.30 -8.53 -31.67
C PHE A 9 36.51 -7.94 -30.49
N ILE A 10 36.88 -6.74 -30.04
CA ILE A 10 36.20 -6.08 -28.92
C ILE A 10 34.78 -5.72 -29.34
N ARG A 11 33.80 -6.18 -28.53
CA ARG A 11 32.37 -5.94 -28.76
C ARG A 11 31.79 -4.82 -27.91
N GLY A 12 32.52 -4.39 -26.88
CA GLY A 12 32.01 -3.45 -25.90
C GLY A 12 33.13 -2.76 -25.14
N VAL A 13 33.03 -1.44 -24.97
CA VAL A 13 33.99 -0.66 -24.19
C VAL A 13 33.25 0.37 -23.34
N ASP A 14 33.64 0.44 -22.07
CA ASP A 14 33.24 1.52 -21.16
C ASP A 14 34.46 2.42 -20.90
N LEU A 15 34.40 3.65 -21.42
CA LEU A 15 35.40 4.70 -21.17
C LEU A 15 34.81 5.80 -20.28
N SER A 16 33.73 5.52 -19.55
CA SER A 16 33.10 6.52 -18.68
C SER A 16 34.05 6.97 -17.56
N GLY A 17 33.99 8.25 -17.20
CA GLY A 17 34.79 8.84 -16.12
C GLY A 17 36.25 9.17 -16.47
N ASN A 18 36.69 8.91 -17.70
CA ASN A 18 38.01 9.37 -18.20
C ASN A 18 37.95 10.84 -18.61
N ASP A 19 39.07 11.56 -18.56
CA ASP A 19 39.12 12.96 -19.01
C ASP A 19 39.55 13.05 -20.48
N PHE A 20 38.59 13.21 -21.39
CA PHE A 20 38.83 13.40 -22.83
C PHE A 20 38.71 14.87 -23.26
N LYS A 21 38.84 15.83 -22.33
CA LYS A 21 38.85 17.26 -22.66
C LYS A 21 39.99 17.59 -23.64
N GLY A 22 39.72 18.49 -24.57
CA GLY A 22 40.73 18.99 -25.52
C GLY A 22 41.01 18.09 -26.73
N GLY A 23 40.18 17.07 -26.99
CA GLY A 23 40.24 16.28 -28.22
C GLY A 23 41.14 15.04 -28.17
N TYR A 24 41.66 14.68 -27.01
CA TYR A 24 42.51 13.50 -26.81
C TYR A 24 41.68 12.21 -26.69
N PHE A 25 40.92 11.89 -27.74
CA PHE A 25 40.24 10.59 -27.82
C PHE A 25 41.20 9.53 -28.40
N PRO A 26 41.21 8.27 -27.91
CA PRO A 26 42.19 7.30 -28.39
C PRO A 26 41.94 6.88 -29.85
N GLU A 27 42.87 7.22 -30.76
CA GLU A 27 42.79 6.88 -32.20
C GLU A 27 42.56 5.37 -32.44
N HIS A 28 43.08 4.52 -31.55
CA HIS A 28 42.96 3.07 -31.61
C HIS A 28 41.52 2.56 -31.49
N VAL A 29 40.58 3.37 -30.99
CA VAL A 29 39.14 3.03 -30.98
C VAL A 29 38.63 2.84 -32.40
N LYS A 30 39.18 3.55 -33.38
CA LYS A 30 38.88 3.38 -34.81
C LYS A 30 39.14 1.95 -35.31
N CYS A 31 40.07 1.23 -34.69
CA CYS A 31 40.41 -0.14 -35.06
C CYS A 31 39.45 -1.21 -34.47
N MET A 32 38.51 -0.82 -33.60
CA MET A 32 37.55 -1.72 -32.94
C MET A 32 36.32 -2.00 -33.83
N SER A 33 36.54 -2.58 -35.03
CA SER A 33 35.49 -2.74 -36.06
C SER A 33 34.30 -3.64 -35.67
N SER A 34 34.41 -4.46 -34.61
CA SER A 34 33.31 -5.29 -34.10
C SER A 34 32.59 -4.71 -32.87
N LEU A 35 32.86 -3.45 -32.53
CA LEU A 35 32.26 -2.81 -31.37
C LEU A 35 30.74 -2.65 -31.55
N ARG A 36 29.98 -3.12 -30.56
CA ARG A 36 28.51 -3.05 -30.53
C ARG A 36 27.99 -2.06 -29.50
N TRP A 37 28.71 -1.85 -28.39
CA TRP A 37 28.34 -0.84 -27.41
C TRP A 37 29.53 -0.02 -26.93
N LEU A 38 29.30 1.28 -26.74
CA LEU A 38 30.31 2.22 -26.27
C LEU A 38 29.71 3.18 -25.25
N LYS A 39 30.34 3.28 -24.08
CA LYS A 39 29.97 4.25 -23.03
C LYS A 39 31.07 5.29 -22.86
N LEU A 40 30.70 6.56 -22.96
CA LEU A 40 31.54 7.75 -22.84
C LEU A 40 30.93 8.72 -21.81
N ASN A 41 30.35 8.20 -20.72
CA ASN A 41 29.65 9.05 -19.75
C ASN A 41 30.65 9.82 -18.87
N ARG A 42 30.37 11.08 -18.54
CA ARG A 42 31.26 11.91 -17.68
C ARG A 42 32.70 11.99 -18.20
N THR A 43 32.85 12.15 -19.52
CA THR A 43 34.16 12.21 -20.15
C THR A 43 34.66 13.62 -20.48
N GLY A 44 33.81 14.63 -20.28
CA GLY A 44 34.16 16.03 -20.55
C GLY A 44 34.30 16.35 -22.04
N LEU A 45 33.76 15.49 -22.92
CA LEU A 45 33.78 15.71 -24.37
C LEU A 45 33.00 16.98 -24.75
N CYS A 46 33.59 17.81 -25.61
CA CYS A 46 32.94 18.99 -26.21
C CYS A 46 32.31 18.70 -27.58
N TYR A 47 32.82 17.70 -28.29
CA TYR A 47 32.33 17.21 -29.57
C TYR A 47 32.46 15.69 -29.61
N LEU A 48 31.74 15.04 -30.53
CA LEU A 48 31.90 13.60 -30.76
C LEU A 48 33.20 13.33 -31.55
N PRO A 49 34.04 12.38 -31.12
CA PRO A 49 35.27 12.05 -31.81
C PRO A 49 35.02 11.48 -33.23
N GLU A 50 35.83 11.91 -34.21
CA GLU A 50 35.74 11.45 -35.61
C GLU A 50 35.93 9.93 -35.74
N GLU A 51 36.65 9.31 -34.81
CA GLU A 51 36.89 7.88 -34.75
C GLU A 51 35.59 7.07 -34.68
N LEU A 52 34.51 7.63 -34.10
CA LEU A 52 33.22 6.97 -34.00
C LEU A 52 32.62 6.64 -35.36
N ALA A 53 32.92 7.43 -36.39
CA ALA A 53 32.40 7.21 -37.74
C ALA A 53 32.83 5.88 -38.36
N SER A 54 33.93 5.30 -37.88
CA SER A 54 34.44 4.01 -38.34
C SER A 54 33.69 2.79 -37.77
N LEU A 55 32.88 2.98 -36.73
CA LEU A 55 32.28 1.89 -35.94
C LEU A 55 30.94 1.40 -36.52
N GLN A 56 30.96 0.88 -37.74
CA GLN A 56 29.76 0.49 -38.52
C GLN A 56 28.81 -0.52 -37.84
N LYS A 57 29.29 -1.27 -36.83
CA LYS A 57 28.52 -2.26 -36.06
C LYS A 57 28.03 -1.74 -34.70
N LEU A 58 28.21 -0.46 -34.39
CA LEU A 58 27.80 0.10 -33.12
C LEU A 58 26.27 0.16 -33.03
N GLU A 59 25.73 -0.53 -32.03
CA GLU A 59 24.29 -0.61 -31.77
C GLU A 59 23.89 0.32 -30.61
N HIS A 60 24.77 0.50 -29.63
CA HIS A 60 24.50 1.27 -28.42
C HIS A 60 25.58 2.31 -28.17
N LEU A 61 25.20 3.59 -28.13
CA LEU A 61 26.09 4.69 -27.80
C LEU A 61 25.55 5.46 -26.59
N SER A 62 26.40 5.70 -25.60
CA SER A 62 26.03 6.36 -24.35
C SER A 62 27.02 7.49 -24.05
N VAL A 63 26.61 8.75 -24.23
CA VAL A 63 27.43 9.97 -24.07
C VAL A 63 26.82 10.98 -23.06
N SER A 64 26.37 10.51 -21.90
CA SER A 64 25.70 11.39 -20.90
C SER A 64 26.70 12.15 -20.02
N HIS A 65 26.27 13.29 -19.47
CA HIS A 65 27.08 14.13 -18.58
C HIS A 65 28.39 14.58 -19.24
N ASN A 66 28.31 15.07 -20.48
CA ASN A 66 29.42 15.69 -21.18
C ASN A 66 29.14 17.17 -21.41
N SER A 67 30.01 17.83 -22.16
CA SER A 67 29.87 19.24 -22.53
C SER A 67 29.67 19.38 -24.03
N LEU A 68 28.96 18.43 -24.64
CA LEU A 68 28.73 18.41 -26.08
C LEU A 68 27.88 19.62 -26.48
N SER A 69 28.41 20.49 -27.34
CA SER A 69 27.67 21.62 -27.90
C SER A 69 26.95 21.25 -29.19
N THR A 70 27.55 20.38 -29.99
CA THR A 70 27.03 19.91 -31.28
C THR A 70 27.26 18.42 -31.43
N LEU A 71 26.34 17.74 -32.11
CA LEU A 71 26.55 16.40 -32.65
C LEU A 71 26.88 16.63 -34.13
N HIS A 72 28.14 16.52 -34.53
CA HIS A 72 28.52 16.62 -35.95
C HIS A 72 28.09 15.35 -36.72
N GLY A 73 28.25 15.37 -38.05
CA GLY A 73 27.74 14.34 -38.99
C GLY A 73 28.37 12.94 -38.84
N GLU A 74 29.10 12.66 -37.76
CA GLU A 74 29.69 11.35 -37.51
C GLU A 74 28.61 10.30 -37.16
N LEU A 75 27.48 10.72 -36.59
CA LEU A 75 26.34 9.83 -36.32
C LEU A 75 25.65 9.34 -37.60
N SER A 76 25.71 10.08 -38.71
CA SER A 76 25.12 9.65 -40.00
C SER A 76 25.76 8.38 -40.53
N SER A 77 27.03 8.19 -40.21
CA SER A 77 27.84 7.07 -40.70
C SER A 77 27.61 5.76 -39.94
N LEU A 78 26.73 5.75 -38.92
CA LEU A 78 26.44 4.60 -38.06
C LEU A 78 25.07 3.97 -38.41
N PRO A 79 24.99 3.08 -39.42
CA PRO A 79 23.72 2.55 -39.92
C PRO A 79 23.00 1.61 -38.93
N ASN A 80 23.73 1.05 -37.97
CA ASN A 80 23.21 0.04 -37.03
C ASN A 80 22.87 0.60 -35.64
N LEU A 81 22.90 1.93 -35.47
CA LEU A 81 22.63 2.54 -34.19
C LEU A 81 21.16 2.31 -33.79
N ARG A 82 20.96 1.57 -32.70
CA ARG A 82 19.62 1.21 -32.17
C ARG A 82 19.24 2.05 -30.96
N VAL A 83 20.23 2.45 -30.16
CA VAL A 83 20.00 3.13 -28.90
C VAL A 83 21.05 4.22 -28.69
N THR A 84 20.57 5.45 -28.48
CA THR A 84 21.40 6.58 -28.07
C THR A 84 21.20 6.98 -26.60
N HIS A 85 20.57 6.13 -25.77
CA HIS A 85 20.95 5.81 -24.38
C HIS A 85 20.02 4.74 -23.77
N THR A 86 20.59 3.80 -23.01
CA THR A 86 19.87 2.68 -22.38
C THR A 86 19.36 3.02 -20.98
N TYR A 87 18.06 2.87 -20.73
CA TYR A 87 17.52 1.86 -19.81
C TYR A 87 16.00 1.71 -19.97
N ILE A 88 15.55 0.48 -20.26
CA ILE A 88 14.24 0.00 -19.80
C ILE A 88 14.48 -0.44 -18.36
N GLN A 89 14.00 0.31 -17.37
CA GLN A 89 13.66 -0.25 -16.06
C GLN A 89 12.57 0.55 -15.35
N ILE A 90 11.50 -0.18 -15.03
CA ILE A 90 10.56 0.11 -13.95
C ILE A 90 11.40 0.24 -12.67
N GLY A 91 11.56 1.47 -12.14
CA GLY A 91 12.22 1.71 -10.85
C GLY A 91 13.34 2.76 -10.87
N HIS A 92 12.98 3.99 -10.50
CA HIS A 92 13.79 4.99 -9.78
C HIS A 92 15.34 5.04 -9.93
N SER A 93 15.90 5.00 -11.14
CA SER A 93 17.25 5.54 -11.37
C SER A 93 17.31 6.37 -12.66
N LYS A 94 17.11 7.69 -12.53
CA LYS A 94 17.25 8.64 -13.64
C LYS A 94 18.74 8.82 -13.96
N GLN A 95 19.25 8.16 -15.00
CA GLN A 95 20.47 8.62 -15.67
C GLN A 95 20.08 9.71 -16.67
N THR A 96 20.28 10.96 -16.26
CA THR A 96 19.94 12.18 -17.00
C THR A 96 20.99 12.51 -18.06
N PHE A 97 20.58 12.84 -19.29
CA PHE A 97 21.49 13.18 -20.38
C PHE A 97 21.95 14.64 -20.26
N TYR A 98 22.92 14.98 -19.41
CA TYR A 98 23.42 16.37 -19.40
C TYR A 98 24.40 16.62 -20.54
N ASN A 99 24.00 17.46 -21.49
CA ASN A 99 24.86 18.04 -22.53
C ASN A 99 24.39 19.49 -22.83
N GLN A 100 25.06 20.17 -23.76
CA GLN A 100 24.75 21.56 -24.13
C GLN A 100 24.24 21.65 -25.58
N LEU A 101 23.57 20.60 -26.07
CA LEU A 101 23.14 20.55 -27.47
C LEU A 101 22.09 21.63 -27.72
N THR A 102 22.32 22.44 -28.75
CA THR A 102 21.37 23.49 -29.18
C THR A 102 20.42 23.00 -30.27
N GLU A 103 20.83 22.00 -31.03
CA GLU A 103 20.06 21.45 -32.14
C GLU A 103 20.21 19.93 -32.24
N ILE A 104 19.21 19.29 -32.85
CA ILE A 104 19.27 17.88 -33.21
C ILE A 104 19.94 17.77 -34.58
N PRO A 105 21.01 16.98 -34.74
CA PRO A 105 21.67 16.79 -36.03
C PRO A 105 20.68 16.21 -37.04
N ARG A 106 20.57 16.87 -38.21
CA ARG A 106 19.66 16.44 -39.30
C ARG A 106 19.93 14.99 -39.71
N ASP A 107 21.19 14.66 -39.71
CA ASP A 107 21.78 13.35 -39.98
C ASP A 107 21.25 12.18 -39.14
N LEU A 108 20.68 12.45 -37.95
CA LEU A 108 20.08 11.41 -37.10
C LEU A 108 18.90 10.71 -37.80
N GLU A 109 18.33 11.33 -38.83
CA GLU A 109 17.33 10.74 -39.71
C GLU A 109 17.80 9.46 -40.41
N ASN A 110 19.12 9.23 -40.54
CA ASN A 110 19.67 8.05 -41.22
C ASN A 110 19.69 6.80 -40.34
N SER A 111 19.52 6.94 -39.02
CA SER A 111 19.54 5.83 -38.05
C SER A 111 18.21 5.07 -38.00
N ARG A 112 17.81 4.42 -39.11
CA ARG A 112 16.47 3.82 -39.29
C ARG A 112 16.09 2.75 -38.25
N ASN A 113 17.06 2.14 -37.57
CA ASN A 113 16.83 1.07 -36.59
C ASN A 113 16.74 1.58 -35.14
N MET A 114 16.58 2.89 -34.93
CA MET A 114 16.55 3.48 -33.60
C MET A 114 15.25 3.15 -32.86
N LEU A 115 15.39 2.50 -31.71
CA LEU A 115 14.28 2.13 -30.83
C LEU A 115 14.16 3.08 -29.63
N VAL A 116 15.28 3.67 -29.20
CA VAL A 116 15.36 4.50 -27.99
C VAL A 116 16.18 5.74 -28.28
N LEU A 117 15.55 6.90 -28.15
CA LEU A 117 16.16 8.21 -28.30
C LEU A 117 15.97 9.02 -27.01
N ASN A 118 17.08 9.33 -26.32
CA ASN A 118 17.07 10.22 -25.18
C ASN A 118 17.96 11.43 -25.48
N LEU A 119 17.33 12.60 -25.56
CA LEU A 119 17.96 13.90 -25.75
C LEU A 119 17.55 14.85 -24.61
N SER A 120 17.21 14.31 -23.44
CA SER A 120 16.85 15.10 -22.25
C SER A 120 17.98 16.05 -21.82
N HIS A 121 17.69 17.05 -20.99
CA HIS A 121 18.66 17.95 -20.36
C HIS A 121 19.68 18.57 -21.32
N ASN A 122 19.18 19.13 -22.43
CA ASN A 122 19.94 19.91 -23.41
C ASN A 122 19.34 21.33 -23.54
N SER A 123 19.76 22.07 -24.56
CA SER A 123 19.21 23.38 -24.92
C SER A 123 18.58 23.35 -26.31
N ILE A 124 17.88 22.27 -26.65
CA ILE A 124 17.28 22.09 -27.97
C ILE A 124 16.03 22.96 -28.09
N ASP A 125 16.02 23.85 -29.08
CA ASP A 125 14.92 24.78 -29.32
C ASP A 125 13.88 24.23 -30.32
N SER A 126 14.30 23.37 -31.26
CA SER A 126 13.42 22.81 -32.29
C SER A 126 13.80 21.40 -32.73
N ILE A 127 12.80 20.65 -33.21
CA ILE A 127 12.98 19.31 -33.77
C ILE A 127 12.83 19.38 -35.29
N PRO A 128 13.81 18.90 -36.08
CA PRO A 128 13.70 18.83 -37.53
C PRO A 128 12.52 17.94 -37.98
N ASN A 129 11.72 18.44 -38.93
CA ASN A 129 10.56 17.70 -39.47
C ASN A 129 10.95 16.33 -40.05
N GLN A 130 12.13 16.24 -40.67
CA GLN A 130 12.63 15.04 -41.30
C GLN A 130 12.99 13.92 -40.31
N LEU A 131 13.29 14.25 -39.04
CA LEU A 131 13.75 13.28 -38.05
C LEU A 131 12.77 12.10 -37.90
N PHE A 132 11.48 12.39 -37.76
CA PHE A 132 10.45 11.37 -37.57
C PHE A 132 9.85 10.84 -38.88
N ILE A 133 10.44 11.19 -40.04
CA ILE A 133 10.08 10.57 -41.32
C ILE A 133 10.63 9.15 -41.39
N ASN A 134 11.84 8.95 -40.88
CA ASN A 134 12.56 7.67 -40.96
C ASN A 134 12.57 6.89 -39.64
N LEU A 135 12.51 7.57 -38.48
CA LEU A 135 12.55 6.93 -37.16
C LEU A 135 11.17 6.44 -36.71
N THR A 136 10.50 5.60 -37.50
CA THR A 136 9.12 5.16 -37.22
C THR A 136 9.02 4.10 -36.12
N ASP A 137 10.11 3.35 -35.90
CA ASP A 137 10.14 2.19 -35.00
C ASP A 137 10.55 2.56 -33.56
N LEU A 138 10.61 3.86 -33.26
CA LEU A 138 10.90 4.38 -31.93
C LEU A 138 9.88 3.88 -30.90
N LEU A 139 10.39 3.29 -29.81
CA LEU A 139 9.60 2.82 -28.66
C LEU A 139 9.68 3.80 -27.49
N TYR A 140 10.81 4.49 -27.34
CA TYR A 140 11.07 5.42 -26.23
C TYR A 140 11.66 6.72 -26.74
N LEU A 141 11.02 7.83 -26.39
CA LEU A 141 11.47 9.18 -26.71
C LEU A 141 11.45 10.06 -25.47
N ASP A 142 12.62 10.52 -25.04
CA ASP A 142 12.78 11.49 -23.96
C ASP A 142 13.46 12.76 -24.47
N LEU A 143 12.72 13.86 -24.38
CA LEU A 143 13.13 15.21 -24.77
C LEU A 143 12.96 16.18 -23.60
N SER A 144 12.90 15.68 -22.36
CA SER A 144 12.72 16.51 -21.17
C SER A 144 13.82 17.53 -20.96
N ASP A 145 13.53 18.62 -20.25
CA ASP A 145 14.51 19.64 -19.87
C ASP A 145 15.25 20.21 -21.10
N ASN A 146 14.47 20.70 -22.06
CA ASN A 146 14.91 21.39 -23.27
C ASN A 146 14.13 22.72 -23.41
N LYS A 147 14.23 23.37 -24.57
CA LYS A 147 13.59 24.65 -24.87
C LYS A 147 12.57 24.53 -26.01
N LEU A 148 11.96 23.36 -26.17
CA LEU A 148 11.00 23.09 -27.24
C LEU A 148 9.72 23.91 -27.06
N ASP A 149 9.39 24.75 -28.05
CA ASP A 149 8.12 25.49 -28.12
C ASP A 149 7.05 24.73 -28.93
N SER A 150 7.48 23.96 -29.94
CA SER A 150 6.57 23.22 -30.82
C SER A 150 7.03 21.79 -31.11
N LEU A 151 6.07 20.97 -31.52
CA LEU A 151 6.29 19.57 -31.92
C LEU A 151 5.97 19.39 -33.41
N PRO A 152 6.85 18.74 -34.19
CA PRO A 152 6.65 18.59 -35.62
C PRO A 152 5.46 17.66 -35.94
N PRO A 153 4.68 17.93 -37.00
CA PRO A 153 3.51 17.12 -37.36
C PRO A 153 3.85 15.67 -37.70
N GLN A 154 5.08 15.41 -38.14
CA GLN A 154 5.59 14.07 -38.47
C GLN A 154 5.66 13.14 -37.24
N MET A 155 5.59 13.66 -36.00
CA MET A 155 5.49 12.81 -34.79
C MET A 155 4.28 11.88 -34.83
N ARG A 156 3.25 12.17 -35.64
CA ARG A 156 2.11 11.28 -35.87
C ARG A 156 2.52 9.88 -36.38
N ARG A 157 3.69 9.76 -37.01
CA ARG A 157 4.18 8.49 -37.58
C ARG A 157 4.75 7.53 -36.55
N LEU A 158 4.93 7.97 -35.31
CA LEU A 158 5.49 7.17 -34.21
C LEU A 158 4.42 6.25 -33.60
N VAL A 159 3.85 5.37 -34.41
CA VAL A 159 2.71 4.51 -34.02
C VAL A 159 3.11 3.47 -32.96
N HIS A 160 4.38 3.06 -32.94
CA HIS A 160 4.93 2.08 -32.00
C HIS A 160 5.48 2.70 -30.71
N LEU A 161 5.42 4.03 -30.56
CA LEU A 161 5.97 4.72 -29.39
C LEU A 161 5.20 4.35 -28.12
N GLN A 162 5.93 3.84 -27.12
CA GLN A 162 5.38 3.41 -25.85
C GLN A 162 5.57 4.47 -24.76
N THR A 163 6.70 5.18 -24.78
CA THR A 163 7.03 6.20 -23.78
C THR A 163 7.40 7.51 -24.45
N LEU A 164 6.67 8.57 -24.09
CA LEU A 164 6.96 9.95 -24.51
C LEU A 164 7.14 10.84 -23.28
N ILE A 165 8.33 11.41 -23.13
CA ILE A 165 8.67 12.31 -22.02
C ILE A 165 9.07 13.67 -22.60
N LEU A 166 8.30 14.70 -22.23
CA LEU A 166 8.44 16.09 -22.72
C LEU A 166 8.55 17.09 -21.57
N ASN A 167 8.78 16.64 -20.34
CA ASN A 167 8.81 17.46 -19.14
C ASN A 167 9.71 18.70 -19.27
N ASN A 168 9.36 19.80 -18.61
CA ASN A 168 10.17 21.03 -18.55
C ASN A 168 10.53 21.56 -19.95
N ASN A 169 9.53 21.77 -20.80
CA ASN A 169 9.67 22.42 -22.11
C ASN A 169 8.57 23.49 -22.28
N PRO A 170 8.85 24.66 -22.87
CA PRO A 170 7.87 25.74 -23.03
C PRO A 170 6.83 25.49 -24.15
N LEU A 171 6.11 24.37 -24.10
CA LEU A 171 5.19 23.89 -25.15
C LEU A 171 3.81 24.58 -25.16
N MET A 172 3.74 25.90 -24.90
CA MET A 172 2.46 26.63 -24.87
C MET A 172 1.72 26.59 -26.21
N HIS A 173 2.44 26.74 -27.32
CA HIS A 173 1.85 26.78 -28.66
C HIS A 173 1.55 25.39 -29.23
N ALA A 174 2.06 24.33 -28.61
CA ALA A 174 1.88 22.96 -29.08
C ALA A 174 0.47 22.43 -28.75
N GLN A 175 -0.35 22.18 -29.78
CA GLN A 175 -1.72 21.67 -29.63
C GLN A 175 -1.82 20.13 -29.46
N LEU A 176 -0.69 19.43 -29.49
CA LEU A 176 -0.58 17.96 -29.33
C LEU A 176 -1.54 17.13 -30.20
N ARG A 177 -1.92 17.63 -31.39
CA ARG A 177 -2.81 16.93 -32.35
C ARG A 177 -2.23 15.63 -32.90
N GLN A 178 -0.96 15.36 -32.62
CA GLN A 178 -0.23 14.17 -33.02
C GLN A 178 -0.45 13.00 -32.06
N LEU A 179 -0.79 13.26 -30.78
CA LEU A 179 -0.91 12.22 -29.74
C LEU A 179 -1.90 11.10 -30.09
N PRO A 180 -3.11 11.35 -30.64
CA PRO A 180 -4.08 10.28 -30.89
C PRO A 180 -3.59 9.18 -31.86
N ALA A 181 -2.56 9.46 -32.66
CA ALA A 181 -2.00 8.45 -33.57
C ALA A 181 -0.99 7.50 -32.91
N MET A 182 -0.52 7.80 -31.70
CA MET A 182 0.45 6.98 -30.97
C MET A 182 -0.28 5.87 -30.20
N VAL A 183 -0.93 4.95 -30.90
CA VAL A 183 -1.84 3.93 -30.33
C VAL A 183 -1.16 3.01 -29.30
N ALA A 184 0.16 2.82 -29.41
CA ALA A 184 0.95 2.02 -28.47
C ALA A 184 1.40 2.77 -27.21
N LEU A 185 1.06 4.05 -27.04
CA LEU A 185 1.57 4.89 -25.96
C LEU A 185 1.05 4.43 -24.60
N GLN A 186 1.98 4.15 -23.70
CA GLN A 186 1.75 3.69 -22.33
C GLN A 186 2.06 4.77 -21.29
N THR A 187 3.04 5.62 -21.59
CA THR A 187 3.50 6.67 -20.67
C THR A 187 3.62 8.00 -21.39
N LEU A 188 2.95 9.02 -20.85
CA LEU A 188 2.98 10.40 -21.34
C LEU A 188 3.31 11.35 -20.19
N HIS A 189 4.49 11.96 -20.25
CA HIS A 189 4.92 12.93 -19.25
C HIS A 189 5.05 14.33 -19.87
N LEU A 190 4.26 15.26 -19.35
CA LEU A 190 4.10 16.65 -19.77
C LEU A 190 4.20 17.61 -18.56
N ARG A 191 4.99 17.25 -17.54
CA ARG A 191 5.19 18.07 -16.35
C ARG A 191 5.84 19.40 -16.73
N ASN A 192 5.31 20.52 -16.24
CA ASN A 192 5.87 21.85 -16.48
C ASN A 192 6.06 22.13 -17.98
N THR A 193 4.97 21.97 -18.74
CA THR A 193 4.94 22.23 -20.18
C THR A 193 3.97 23.34 -20.58
N GLN A 194 3.60 24.18 -19.60
CA GLN A 194 2.71 25.32 -19.76
C GLN A 194 1.36 24.93 -20.41
N ARG A 195 0.81 23.77 -19.98
CA ARG A 195 -0.47 23.26 -20.46
C ARG A 195 -1.63 24.06 -19.89
N THR A 196 -2.59 24.39 -20.74
CA THR A 196 -3.84 25.08 -20.44
C THR A 196 -5.00 24.33 -21.07
N GLN A 197 -6.25 24.71 -20.77
CA GLN A 197 -7.41 24.07 -21.39
C GLN A 197 -7.47 24.25 -22.92
N SER A 198 -6.90 25.35 -23.44
CA SER A 198 -6.96 25.69 -24.87
C SER A 198 -5.89 25.01 -25.71
N ASN A 199 -4.82 24.48 -25.10
CA ASN A 199 -3.75 23.81 -25.83
C ASN A 199 -3.82 22.29 -25.76
N MET A 200 -4.68 21.71 -24.91
CA MET A 200 -4.93 20.26 -24.87
C MET A 200 -5.71 19.79 -26.11
N PRO A 201 -5.43 18.56 -26.62
CA PRO A 201 -6.14 18.02 -27.77
C PRO A 201 -7.60 17.75 -27.44
N THR A 202 -8.47 17.86 -28.45
CA THR A 202 -9.93 17.68 -28.29
C THR A 202 -10.32 16.25 -27.94
N SER A 203 -9.58 15.26 -28.44
CA SER A 203 -9.80 13.85 -28.15
C SER A 203 -8.46 13.12 -28.04
N LEU A 204 -8.40 12.16 -27.11
CA LEU A 204 -7.33 11.17 -26.97
C LEU A 204 -7.88 9.75 -27.21
N GLU A 205 -9.03 9.65 -27.89
CA GLU A 205 -9.59 8.37 -28.32
C GLU A 205 -8.57 7.63 -29.21
N GLY A 206 -8.34 6.36 -28.87
CA GLY A 206 -7.33 5.52 -29.50
C GLY A 206 -6.11 5.21 -28.62
N LEU A 207 -5.86 6.00 -27.57
CA LEU A 207 -4.80 5.72 -26.60
C LEU A 207 -5.22 4.66 -25.56
N THR A 208 -5.57 3.47 -26.03
CA THR A 208 -6.13 2.40 -25.20
C THR A 208 -5.10 1.79 -24.23
N HIS A 209 -3.80 1.96 -24.48
CA HIS A 209 -2.73 1.43 -23.63
C HIS A 209 -2.17 2.45 -22.63
N LEU A 210 -2.66 3.70 -22.62
CA LEU A 210 -2.09 4.77 -21.82
C LEU A 210 -2.38 4.56 -20.33
N ALA A 211 -1.33 4.24 -19.58
CA ALA A 211 -1.43 3.84 -18.18
C ALA A 211 -0.85 4.90 -17.22
N ASP A 212 0.14 5.69 -17.64
CA ASP A 212 0.84 6.64 -16.79
C ASP A 212 0.87 8.03 -17.44
N VAL A 213 0.22 9.01 -16.79
CA VAL A 213 0.13 10.38 -17.28
C VAL A 213 0.57 11.36 -16.19
N ASP A 214 1.57 12.18 -16.52
CA ASP A 214 2.01 13.29 -15.67
C ASP A 214 1.76 14.63 -16.35
N LEU A 215 0.85 15.41 -15.79
CA LEU A 215 0.49 16.77 -16.18
C LEU A 215 0.74 17.76 -15.02
N SER A 216 1.64 17.43 -14.09
CA SER A 216 1.93 18.29 -12.95
C SER A 216 2.65 19.60 -13.33
N CYS A 217 2.55 20.60 -12.45
CA CYS A 217 3.18 21.91 -12.64
C CYS A 217 2.74 22.61 -13.94
N ASN A 218 1.46 22.59 -14.27
CA ASN A 218 0.89 23.29 -15.42
C ASN A 218 -0.17 24.31 -14.94
N ASP A 219 -0.85 24.98 -15.88
CA ASP A 219 -1.85 26.00 -15.61
C ASP A 219 -3.28 25.51 -15.93
N LEU A 220 -3.56 24.24 -15.63
CA LEU A 220 -4.89 23.65 -15.86
C LEU A 220 -5.87 24.15 -14.79
N THR A 221 -6.96 24.79 -15.22
CA THR A 221 -8.05 25.26 -14.34
C THR A 221 -9.09 24.17 -14.03
N ARG A 222 -9.20 23.16 -14.90
CA ARG A 222 -10.02 21.95 -14.76
C ARG A 222 -9.27 20.79 -15.41
N VAL A 223 -9.68 19.55 -15.12
CA VAL A 223 -9.17 18.38 -15.84
C VAL A 223 -9.75 18.37 -17.26
N PRO A 224 -8.91 18.30 -18.32
CA PRO A 224 -9.38 18.24 -19.70
C PRO A 224 -10.33 17.06 -19.97
N GLU A 225 -11.38 17.29 -20.76
CA GLU A 225 -12.42 16.29 -21.04
C GLU A 225 -11.86 15.01 -21.68
N CYS A 226 -10.87 15.18 -22.56
CA CYS A 226 -10.20 14.08 -23.24
C CYS A 226 -9.44 13.12 -22.31
N LEU A 227 -9.16 13.50 -21.06
CA LEU A 227 -8.54 12.58 -20.10
C LEU A 227 -9.58 11.62 -19.49
N TYR A 228 -10.85 11.99 -19.41
CA TYR A 228 -11.88 11.13 -18.83
C TYR A 228 -12.19 9.91 -19.69
N SER A 229 -11.97 9.98 -21.02
CA SER A 229 -12.18 8.83 -21.92
C SER A 229 -11.11 7.73 -21.78
N LEU A 230 -10.03 7.97 -21.03
CA LEU A 230 -8.92 7.04 -20.89
C LEU A 230 -9.18 6.01 -19.77
N GLY A 231 -9.88 4.91 -20.10
CA GLY A 231 -10.22 3.85 -19.15
C GLY A 231 -9.05 2.99 -18.65
N SER A 232 -7.89 3.02 -19.33
CA SER A 232 -6.70 2.21 -19.00
C SER A 232 -5.72 2.91 -18.05
N LEU A 233 -5.98 4.16 -17.64
CA LEU A 233 -5.12 4.90 -16.74
C LEU A 233 -4.95 4.19 -15.39
N LYS A 234 -3.70 4.01 -14.99
CA LYS A 234 -3.29 3.48 -13.68
C LYS A 234 -2.71 4.57 -12.78
N ARG A 235 -1.99 5.54 -13.35
CA ARG A 235 -1.40 6.66 -12.63
C ARG A 235 -1.70 7.97 -13.33
N LEU A 236 -2.22 8.92 -12.56
CA LEU A 236 -2.50 10.26 -13.03
C LEU A 236 -1.97 11.29 -12.03
N ASN A 237 -1.02 12.11 -12.48
CA ASN A 237 -0.47 13.20 -11.70
C ASN A 237 -0.91 14.54 -12.28
N LEU A 238 -1.74 15.26 -11.55
CA LEU A 238 -2.26 16.59 -11.86
C LEU A 238 -1.85 17.61 -10.80
N SER A 239 -0.80 17.31 -10.03
CA SER A 239 -0.38 18.17 -8.92
C SER A 239 0.19 19.52 -9.37
N SER A 240 0.11 20.54 -8.53
CA SER A 240 0.60 21.89 -8.83
C SER A 240 -0.05 22.47 -10.09
N ASN A 241 -1.37 22.45 -10.14
CA ASN A 241 -2.18 23.10 -11.18
C ASN A 241 -3.15 24.09 -10.51
N GLN A 242 -4.11 24.61 -11.27
CA GLN A 242 -5.13 25.56 -10.80
C GLN A 242 -6.52 24.92 -10.77
N ILE A 243 -6.61 23.59 -10.61
CA ILE A 243 -7.86 22.83 -10.73
C ILE A 243 -8.81 23.21 -9.60
N SER A 244 -9.97 23.77 -9.93
CA SER A 244 -10.99 24.17 -8.95
C SER A 244 -12.00 23.07 -8.64
N GLU A 245 -12.27 22.19 -9.59
CA GLU A 245 -13.26 21.11 -9.45
C GLU A 245 -12.91 19.88 -10.32
N LEU A 246 -13.49 18.74 -9.95
CA LEU A 246 -13.43 17.49 -10.71
C LEU A 246 -14.81 17.13 -11.24
N SER A 247 -14.86 16.60 -12.46
CA SER A 247 -16.12 16.16 -13.07
C SER A 247 -16.59 14.84 -12.46
N LEU A 248 -17.90 14.57 -12.57
CA LEU A 248 -18.50 13.29 -12.23
C LEU A 248 -18.02 12.15 -13.14
N CYS A 249 -17.51 12.47 -14.34
CA CYS A 249 -16.92 11.52 -15.30
C CYS A 249 -15.62 10.87 -14.81
N ILE A 250 -15.13 11.22 -13.62
CA ILE A 250 -13.99 10.56 -12.98
C ILE A 250 -14.21 9.04 -12.81
N ASP A 251 -15.46 8.58 -12.80
CA ASP A 251 -15.81 7.17 -12.67
C ASP A 251 -15.39 6.29 -13.86
N GLN A 252 -15.01 6.90 -14.99
CA GLN A 252 -14.46 6.17 -16.13
C GLN A 252 -13.06 5.60 -15.89
N TRP A 253 -12.29 6.14 -14.94
CA TRP A 253 -10.93 5.68 -14.64
C TRP A 253 -10.90 4.41 -13.78
N THR A 254 -11.60 3.36 -14.22
CA THR A 254 -11.80 2.12 -13.46
C THR A 254 -10.51 1.38 -13.08
N GLN A 255 -9.41 1.62 -13.80
CA GLN A 255 -8.10 1.01 -13.56
C GLN A 255 -7.15 1.85 -12.71
N LEU A 256 -7.59 3.03 -12.23
CA LEU A 256 -6.70 3.98 -11.58
C LEU A 256 -6.24 3.50 -10.21
N GLU A 257 -4.93 3.45 -10.02
CA GLU A 257 -4.27 3.05 -8.77
C GLU A 257 -3.71 4.25 -8.01
N THR A 258 -3.24 5.28 -8.71
CA THR A 258 -2.64 6.47 -8.10
C THR A 258 -3.21 7.74 -8.71
N LEU A 259 -3.80 8.59 -7.88
CA LEU A 259 -4.30 9.90 -8.26
C LEU A 259 -3.64 10.99 -7.40
N ASN A 260 -2.90 11.88 -8.04
CA ASN A 260 -2.30 13.02 -7.37
C ASN A 260 -2.92 14.34 -7.84
N LEU A 261 -3.63 15.00 -6.93
CA LEU A 261 -4.30 16.28 -7.11
C LEU A 261 -3.76 17.33 -6.12
N SER A 262 -2.58 17.09 -5.53
CA SER A 262 -1.99 18.00 -4.55
C SER A 262 -1.68 19.37 -5.15
N ARG A 263 -1.71 20.45 -4.35
CA ARG A 263 -1.42 21.83 -4.77
C ARG A 263 -2.34 22.27 -5.91
N ASN A 264 -3.64 22.18 -5.68
CA ASN A 264 -4.69 22.69 -6.58
C ASN A 264 -5.63 23.61 -5.79
N GLN A 265 -6.78 23.95 -6.36
CA GLN A 265 -7.78 24.82 -5.74
C GLN A 265 -9.10 24.10 -5.44
N LEU A 266 -9.05 22.76 -5.26
CA LEU A 266 -10.24 21.94 -5.06
C LEU A 266 -10.94 22.30 -3.75
N THR A 267 -12.25 22.53 -3.83
CA THR A 267 -13.13 22.71 -2.66
C THR A 267 -13.77 21.41 -2.21
N SER A 268 -14.09 20.51 -3.15
CA SER A 268 -14.61 19.18 -2.84
C SER A 268 -14.22 18.12 -3.85
N LEU A 269 -14.31 16.86 -3.43
CA LEU A 269 -14.18 15.68 -4.28
C LEU A 269 -15.58 15.14 -4.63
N PRO A 270 -15.86 14.82 -5.91
CA PRO A 270 -17.15 14.30 -6.33
C PRO A 270 -17.38 12.89 -5.75
N SER A 271 -18.65 12.56 -5.45
CA SER A 271 -19.03 11.22 -4.96
C SER A 271 -18.66 10.08 -5.93
N ALA A 272 -18.50 10.40 -7.22
CA ALA A 272 -18.03 9.50 -8.25
C ALA A 272 -16.62 8.94 -8.01
N ILE A 273 -15.76 9.64 -7.24
CA ILE A 273 -14.43 9.13 -6.88
C ILE A 273 -14.51 7.80 -6.12
N CYS A 274 -15.61 7.56 -5.40
CA CYS A 274 -15.86 6.34 -4.63
C CYS A 274 -16.08 5.09 -5.51
N LYS A 275 -16.22 5.26 -6.83
CA LYS A 275 -16.31 4.15 -7.80
C LYS A 275 -14.94 3.61 -8.22
N LEU A 276 -13.84 4.31 -7.87
CA LEU A 276 -12.47 3.91 -8.22
C LEU A 276 -11.96 2.77 -7.33
N SER A 277 -12.51 1.57 -7.49
CA SER A 277 -12.24 0.42 -6.62
C SER A 277 -10.77 -0.03 -6.58
N LYS A 278 -9.97 0.28 -7.61
CA LYS A 278 -8.54 -0.03 -7.68
C LYS A 278 -7.63 1.05 -7.10
N LEU A 279 -8.18 2.17 -6.62
CA LEU A 279 -7.38 3.29 -6.13
C LEU A 279 -6.64 2.92 -4.84
N LYS A 280 -5.31 3.00 -4.89
CA LYS A 280 -4.40 2.72 -3.77
C LYS A 280 -3.87 3.98 -3.11
N LYS A 281 -3.64 5.04 -3.90
CA LYS A 281 -2.98 6.26 -3.44
C LYS A 281 -3.78 7.47 -3.90
N LEU A 282 -4.27 8.26 -2.94
CA LEU A 282 -4.98 9.50 -3.18
C LEU A 282 -4.29 10.66 -2.46
N TYR A 283 -3.77 11.60 -3.25
CA TYR A 283 -3.08 12.77 -2.75
C TYR A 283 -3.85 14.04 -3.09
N VAL A 284 -4.34 14.74 -2.08
CA VAL A 284 -5.12 15.98 -2.20
C VAL A 284 -4.56 17.08 -1.28
N ASN A 285 -3.26 17.02 -0.98
CA ASN A 285 -2.58 17.98 -0.12
C ASN A 285 -2.63 19.40 -0.68
N SER A 286 -2.66 20.44 0.17
CA SER A 286 -2.62 21.85 -0.28
C SER A 286 -3.74 22.16 -1.27
N ASN A 287 -4.97 21.87 -0.88
CA ASN A 287 -6.19 22.27 -1.58
C ASN A 287 -7.03 23.15 -0.62
N LYS A 288 -8.30 23.38 -0.96
CA LYS A 288 -9.25 24.17 -0.16
C LYS A 288 -10.38 23.28 0.37
N LEU A 289 -10.13 21.98 0.58
CA LEU A 289 -11.16 21.02 1.00
C LEU A 289 -11.72 21.37 2.37
N ASP A 290 -13.05 21.39 2.50
CA ASP A 290 -13.79 21.59 3.75
C ASP A 290 -14.48 20.29 4.21
N PHE A 291 -15.42 20.37 5.16
CA PHE A 291 -16.15 19.21 5.68
C PHE A 291 -16.85 18.37 4.59
N ASP A 292 -17.57 19.04 3.68
CA ASP A 292 -18.24 18.39 2.55
C ASP A 292 -17.24 17.98 1.44
N GLY A 293 -15.97 18.38 1.60
CA GLY A 293 -14.91 18.18 0.65
C GLY A 293 -14.50 16.72 0.43
N VAL A 294 -14.75 15.83 1.41
CA VAL A 294 -14.49 14.39 1.28
C VAL A 294 -15.82 13.63 1.31
N PRO A 295 -16.20 12.90 0.23
CA PRO A 295 -17.51 12.27 0.17
C PRO A 295 -17.63 11.13 1.21
N PRO A 296 -18.81 10.97 1.84
CA PRO A 296 -19.02 9.93 2.87
C PRO A 296 -18.84 8.51 2.33
N GLY A 297 -19.02 8.32 1.02
CA GLY A 297 -18.81 7.05 0.32
C GLY A 297 -17.34 6.64 0.14
N VAL A 298 -16.37 7.41 0.62
CA VAL A 298 -14.92 7.12 0.46
C VAL A 298 -14.53 5.74 1.00
N GLY A 299 -15.30 5.18 1.94
CA GLY A 299 -15.13 3.82 2.44
C GLY A 299 -15.31 2.71 1.39
N LYS A 300 -15.87 3.01 0.21
CA LYS A 300 -15.92 2.08 -0.93
C LYS A 300 -14.54 1.83 -1.56
N LEU A 301 -13.56 2.69 -1.27
CA LEU A 301 -12.18 2.54 -1.73
C LEU A 301 -11.45 1.50 -0.86
N SER A 302 -11.84 0.23 -0.98
CA SER A 302 -11.31 -0.88 -0.16
C SER A 302 -9.81 -1.15 -0.37
N ASN A 303 -9.25 -0.70 -1.51
CA ASN A 303 -7.83 -0.83 -1.83
C ASN A 303 -6.98 0.39 -1.46
N LEU A 304 -7.55 1.41 -0.80
CA LEU A 304 -6.83 2.63 -0.45
C LEU A 304 -5.80 2.35 0.65
N ILE A 305 -4.53 2.63 0.34
CA ILE A 305 -3.36 2.43 1.21
C ILE A 305 -2.86 3.76 1.75
N GLU A 306 -2.83 4.80 0.91
CA GLU A 306 -2.35 6.12 1.29
C GLU A 306 -3.41 7.18 0.97
N PHE A 307 -3.81 7.92 2.01
CA PHE A 307 -4.65 9.12 1.89
C PHE A 307 -3.91 10.30 2.49
N MET A 308 -3.58 11.29 1.66
CA MET A 308 -2.93 12.52 2.12
C MET A 308 -3.77 13.74 1.77
N ALA A 309 -4.27 14.41 2.80
CA ALA A 309 -5.04 15.65 2.71
C ALA A 309 -4.47 16.74 3.62
N ALA A 310 -3.14 16.83 3.70
CA ALA A 310 -2.43 17.86 4.45
C ALA A 310 -2.75 19.27 3.91
N ASN A 311 -2.70 20.29 4.77
CA ASN A 311 -2.84 21.70 4.36
C ASN A 311 -4.16 21.96 3.61
N ASN A 312 -5.29 21.62 4.23
CA ASN A 312 -6.64 21.89 3.75
C ASN A 312 -7.46 22.62 4.85
N ASN A 313 -8.76 22.81 4.64
CA ASN A 313 -9.68 23.41 5.61
C ASN A 313 -10.60 22.36 6.24
N LEU A 314 -10.17 21.09 6.37
CA LEU A 314 -11.01 20.02 6.89
C LEU A 314 -11.32 20.25 8.37
N GLU A 315 -12.61 20.23 8.74
CA GLU A 315 -13.09 20.32 10.13
C GLU A 315 -13.34 18.93 10.76
N LEU A 316 -13.78 17.98 9.94
CA LEU A 316 -13.95 16.57 10.28
C LEU A 316 -13.55 15.71 9.07
N ILE A 317 -13.34 14.42 9.30
CA ILE A 317 -13.28 13.40 8.24
C ILE A 317 -14.53 12.51 8.31
N PRO A 318 -15.06 12.02 7.18
CA PRO A 318 -16.20 11.12 7.20
C PRO A 318 -15.85 9.78 7.85
N GLU A 319 -16.79 9.20 8.59
CA GLU A 319 -16.67 7.84 9.16
C GLU A 319 -16.34 6.79 8.10
N GLY A 320 -16.80 6.99 6.87
CA GLY A 320 -16.49 6.12 5.73
C GLY A 320 -14.99 5.94 5.49
N LEU A 321 -14.15 6.95 5.74
CA LEU A 321 -12.69 6.83 5.58
C LEU A 321 -12.09 5.78 6.53
N CYS A 322 -12.71 5.60 7.69
CA CYS A 322 -12.30 4.63 8.69
C CYS A 322 -12.66 3.18 8.31
N ARG A 323 -13.46 2.98 7.23
CA ARG A 323 -13.78 1.65 6.68
C ARG A 323 -12.74 1.16 5.67
N CYS A 324 -11.78 1.99 5.28
CA CYS A 324 -10.68 1.60 4.41
C CYS A 324 -9.67 0.73 5.18
N GLY A 325 -9.96 -0.58 5.31
CA GLY A 325 -9.15 -1.49 6.14
C GLY A 325 -7.68 -1.65 5.71
N LYS A 326 -7.32 -1.34 4.46
CA LYS A 326 -5.93 -1.38 3.97
C LYS A 326 -5.16 -0.07 4.15
N LEU A 327 -5.74 0.94 4.81
CA LEU A 327 -5.15 2.26 4.93
C LEU A 327 -3.95 2.23 5.90
N LYS A 328 -2.75 2.41 5.36
CA LYS A 328 -1.48 2.43 6.11
C LYS A 328 -1.03 3.83 6.48
N LYS A 329 -1.33 4.82 5.64
CA LYS A 329 -0.85 6.18 5.81
C LYS A 329 -1.98 7.20 5.65
N LEU A 330 -2.28 7.88 6.75
CA LEU A 330 -3.27 8.95 6.84
C LEU A 330 -2.58 10.24 7.28
N VAL A 331 -2.46 11.18 6.34
CA VAL A 331 -1.81 12.49 6.58
C VAL A 331 -2.85 13.59 6.49
N LEU A 332 -3.13 14.22 7.62
CA LEU A 332 -4.15 15.26 7.83
C LEU A 332 -3.58 16.49 8.56
N ASN A 333 -2.26 16.68 8.52
CA ASN A 333 -1.61 17.79 9.20
C ASN A 333 -1.97 19.15 8.56
N LYS A 334 -1.91 20.23 9.34
CA LYS A 334 -2.29 21.59 8.89
C LYS A 334 -3.73 21.66 8.38
N ASN A 335 -4.68 21.18 9.17
CA ASN A 335 -6.11 21.31 8.88
C ASN A 335 -6.80 22.09 10.03
N ARG A 336 -8.13 22.10 10.05
CA ARG A 336 -8.94 22.70 11.11
C ARG A 336 -9.72 21.64 11.89
N LEU A 337 -9.15 20.43 12.02
CA LEU A 337 -9.85 19.29 12.59
C LEU A 337 -10.21 19.56 14.06
N VAL A 338 -11.48 19.33 14.40
CA VAL A 338 -12.00 19.41 15.77
C VAL A 338 -11.87 18.05 16.47
N THR A 339 -12.20 16.98 15.77
CA THR A 339 -12.08 15.60 16.25
C THR A 339 -11.91 14.63 15.08
N LEU A 340 -11.53 13.39 15.38
CA LEU A 340 -11.61 12.27 14.45
C LEU A 340 -12.80 11.37 14.84
N PRO A 341 -13.44 10.67 13.89
CA PRO A 341 -14.49 9.71 14.21
C PRO A 341 -13.99 8.61 15.14
N GLU A 342 -14.84 8.11 16.03
CA GLU A 342 -14.50 6.97 16.92
C GLU A 342 -14.12 5.72 16.11
N ALA A 343 -14.65 5.58 14.89
CA ALA A 343 -14.32 4.53 13.95
C ALA A 343 -12.84 4.51 13.53
N ILE A 344 -12.03 5.56 13.82
CA ILE A 344 -10.59 5.58 13.53
C ILE A 344 -9.85 4.39 14.16
N HIS A 345 -10.37 3.87 15.29
CA HIS A 345 -9.82 2.69 15.98
C HIS A 345 -9.95 1.40 15.16
N PHE A 346 -10.80 1.35 14.12
CA PHE A 346 -10.93 0.20 13.22
C PHE A 346 -9.81 0.13 12.16
N LEU A 347 -8.99 1.18 12.01
CA LEU A 347 -7.86 1.18 11.10
C LEU A 347 -6.65 0.47 11.73
N THR A 348 -6.71 -0.85 11.83
CA THR A 348 -5.66 -1.67 12.48
C THR A 348 -4.33 -1.66 11.73
N GLU A 349 -4.35 -1.46 10.41
CA GLU A 349 -3.18 -1.43 9.53
C GLU A 349 -2.50 -0.04 9.46
N LEU A 350 -2.97 0.95 10.24
CA LEU A 350 -2.49 2.32 10.14
C LEU A 350 -1.11 2.49 10.79
N GLU A 351 -0.08 2.58 9.96
CA GLU A 351 1.31 2.78 10.37
C GLU A 351 1.62 4.25 10.69
N ILE A 352 1.05 5.18 9.90
CA ILE A 352 1.33 6.61 10.00
C ILE A 352 0.03 7.41 10.07
N LEU A 353 -0.23 8.02 11.22
CA LEU A 353 -1.27 9.03 11.41
C LEU A 353 -0.62 10.38 11.72
N ASP A 354 -0.65 11.31 10.76
CA ASP A 354 -0.14 12.67 10.97
C ASP A 354 -1.29 13.67 11.06
N VAL A 355 -1.62 14.09 12.27
CA VAL A 355 -2.66 15.08 12.59
C VAL A 355 -2.08 16.35 13.21
N ARG A 356 -0.77 16.58 13.05
CA ARG A 356 -0.08 17.75 13.62
C ARG A 356 -0.64 19.06 13.05
N GLU A 357 -0.46 20.15 13.78
CA GLU A 357 -0.88 21.48 13.35
C GLU A 357 -2.41 21.58 13.09
N ASN A 358 -3.20 20.89 13.92
CA ASN A 358 -4.65 21.10 14.05
C ASN A 358 -4.92 21.70 15.45
N PRO A 359 -5.25 23.00 15.56
CA PRO A 359 -5.24 23.72 16.84
C PRO A 359 -6.33 23.27 17.82
N ASN A 360 -7.48 22.83 17.32
CA ASN A 360 -8.66 22.47 18.12
C ASN A 360 -8.87 20.95 18.22
N LEU A 361 -7.88 20.15 17.81
CA LEU A 361 -8.04 18.71 17.71
C LEU A 361 -8.10 18.07 19.10
N VAL A 362 -9.24 17.46 19.41
CA VAL A 362 -9.41 16.52 20.52
C VAL A 362 -9.50 15.12 19.92
N MET A 363 -8.61 14.22 20.35
CA MET A 363 -8.67 12.82 19.93
C MET A 363 -9.92 12.16 20.51
N PRO A 364 -10.61 11.28 19.75
CA PRO A 364 -11.75 10.54 20.27
C PRO A 364 -11.34 9.71 21.50
N PRO A 365 -12.28 9.45 22.43
CA PRO A 365 -11.98 8.63 23.60
C PRO A 365 -11.39 7.30 23.15
N LYS A 366 -10.40 6.81 23.90
CA LYS A 366 -9.93 5.43 23.70
C LYS A 366 -11.11 4.50 23.90
N PRO A 367 -11.32 3.50 23.03
CA PRO A 367 -12.36 2.52 23.26
C PRO A 367 -12.05 1.90 24.62
N VAL A 368 -13.01 2.00 25.55
CA VAL A 368 -12.83 1.46 26.89
C VAL A 368 -12.58 -0.03 26.73
N ASP A 369 -11.44 -0.48 27.23
CA ASP A 369 -11.00 -1.87 27.20
C ASP A 369 -11.93 -2.69 28.10
N ARG A 370 -13.15 -2.95 27.63
CA ARG A 370 -14.18 -3.68 28.38
C ARG A 370 -13.81 -5.14 28.60
N ALA A 371 -12.68 -5.61 28.08
CA ALA A 371 -12.09 -6.90 28.42
C ALA A 371 -11.94 -7.09 29.95
N ALA A 372 -11.68 -6.04 30.71
CA ALA A 372 -11.55 -6.13 32.18
C ALA A 372 -12.87 -5.94 32.96
N GLU A 373 -13.91 -5.36 32.35
CA GLU A 373 -15.20 -5.14 33.02
C GLU A 373 -16.13 -6.37 32.92
N TRP A 374 -15.94 -7.26 31.95
CA TRP A 374 -16.75 -8.49 31.83
C TRP A 374 -16.44 -9.56 32.88
N TYR A 375 -15.32 -9.45 33.61
CA TYR A 375 -14.96 -10.43 34.65
C TYR A 375 -15.23 -9.96 36.08
N ASN A 376 -15.62 -8.70 36.29
CA ASN A 376 -15.96 -8.16 37.62
C ASN A 376 -17.41 -7.66 37.68
N ILE A 377 -18.33 -8.36 37.01
CA ILE A 377 -19.76 -8.17 37.27
C ILE A 377 -20.07 -8.84 38.61
N ASP A 378 -20.16 -8.05 39.67
CA ASP A 378 -20.74 -8.51 40.93
C ASP A 378 -22.21 -8.87 40.70
N PHE A 379 -22.49 -10.17 40.67
CA PHE A 379 -23.83 -10.76 40.57
C PHE A 379 -24.61 -10.69 41.90
N SER A 380 -24.12 -9.98 42.91
CA SER A 380 -24.89 -9.76 44.12
C SER A 380 -26.26 -9.16 43.80
N LEU A 381 -27.29 -9.71 44.44
CA LEU A 381 -28.68 -9.25 44.33
C LEU A 381 -28.79 -7.74 44.59
N GLN A 382 -27.89 -7.20 45.41
CA GLN A 382 -27.80 -5.77 45.73
C GLN A 382 -27.46 -4.91 44.51
N ASN A 383 -26.57 -5.38 43.63
CA ASN A 383 -26.16 -4.64 42.44
C ASN A 383 -27.23 -4.68 41.34
N GLN A 384 -27.95 -5.81 41.23
CA GLN A 384 -29.12 -5.93 40.34
C GLN A 384 -30.28 -5.04 40.78
N LEU A 385 -30.57 -4.96 42.09
CA LEU A 385 -31.62 -4.08 42.62
C LEU A 385 -31.29 -2.60 42.40
N ARG A 386 -30.01 -2.21 42.48
CA ARG A 386 -29.55 -0.84 42.21
C ARG A 386 -29.71 -0.45 40.74
N LEU A 387 -29.38 -1.35 39.81
CA LEU A 387 -29.56 -1.13 38.37
C LEU A 387 -31.04 -1.09 37.95
N ALA A 388 -31.93 -1.76 38.69
CA ALA A 388 -33.37 -1.72 38.50
C ALA A 388 -34.06 -0.47 39.08
N GLY A 389 -33.29 0.52 39.56
CA GLY A 389 -33.83 1.78 40.08
C GLY A 389 -34.45 1.69 41.47
N ALA A 390 -34.26 0.57 42.19
CA ALA A 390 -34.67 0.47 43.58
C ALA A 390 -33.63 1.19 44.46
N SER A 391 -34.06 2.24 45.18
CA SER A 391 -33.21 2.84 46.20
C SER A 391 -32.98 1.82 47.33
N PRO A 392 -31.73 1.61 47.78
CA PRO A 392 -31.49 0.79 48.95
C PRO A 392 -32.16 1.49 50.14
N ALA A 393 -33.04 0.78 50.84
CA ALA A 393 -33.51 1.22 52.14
C ALA A 393 -32.27 1.45 53.01
N THR A 394 -32.10 2.67 53.51
CA THR A 394 -31.17 2.97 54.59
C THR A 394 -31.52 2.10 55.77
N VAL A 395 -30.82 0.98 55.93
CA VAL A 395 -30.72 0.29 57.20
C VAL A 395 -29.57 0.94 57.92
N ALA A 396 -29.95 1.91 58.75
CA ALA A 396 -29.10 2.45 59.80
C ALA A 396 -28.50 1.28 60.58
N ALA A 397 -27.21 1.39 60.86
CA ALA A 397 -26.57 0.61 61.90
C ALA A 397 -27.35 0.80 63.21
N ALA A 398 -27.85 -0.29 63.75
CA ALA A 398 -28.31 -0.35 65.12
C ALA A 398 -27.82 -1.66 65.74
N GLY A 399 -26.65 -1.59 66.38
CA GLY A 399 -26.43 -2.43 67.55
C GLY A 399 -27.26 -1.86 68.70
N GLY A 400 -27.97 -2.73 69.44
CA GLY A 400 -28.48 -2.44 70.78
C GLY A 400 -29.99 -2.60 71.02
N ALA A 401 -30.35 -3.76 71.60
CA ALA A 401 -31.35 -4.01 72.67
C ALA A 401 -32.84 -3.56 72.58
N SER A 402 -33.76 -4.56 72.46
CA SER A 402 -35.10 -4.78 73.12
C SER A 402 -36.18 -3.67 73.24
N PRO A 403 -37.48 -3.98 73.52
CA PRO A 403 -38.29 -5.20 73.33
C PRO A 403 -39.57 -4.95 72.48
N ARG A 404 -40.26 -6.06 72.15
CA ARG A 404 -41.50 -6.11 71.33
C ARG A 404 -42.70 -5.47 72.03
N ASP A 405 -43.49 -4.68 71.29
CA ASP A 405 -44.84 -4.26 71.69
C ASP A 405 -45.91 -4.77 70.71
N HIS A 406 -46.84 -5.57 71.23
CA HIS A 406 -47.92 -6.23 70.50
C HIS A 406 -49.14 -5.32 70.23
N LEU A 407 -49.13 -4.06 70.70
CA LEU A 407 -50.25 -3.14 70.57
C LEU A 407 -50.26 -2.32 69.25
N ALA A 408 -49.10 -2.12 68.62
CA ALA A 408 -48.97 -1.32 67.38
C ALA A 408 -49.52 -2.03 66.13
N ARG A 409 -49.61 -3.37 66.13
CA ARG A 409 -50.10 -4.17 64.99
C ARG A 409 -51.63 -4.21 64.91
N LYS A 410 -52.33 -3.95 66.02
CA LYS A 410 -53.80 -4.01 66.11
C LYS A 410 -54.49 -2.69 65.74
N MET A 411 -53.79 -1.55 65.87
CA MET A 411 -54.31 -0.22 65.52
C MET A 411 -54.22 0.10 64.01
N ARG A 412 -53.43 -0.64 63.23
CA ARG A 412 -53.26 -0.42 61.78
C ARG A 412 -54.34 -1.09 60.93
N LEU A 413 -55.09 -2.03 61.48
CA LEU A 413 -56.11 -2.83 60.77
C LEU A 413 -57.56 -2.34 60.98
N ARG A 414 -57.78 -1.23 61.71
CA ARG A 414 -59.12 -0.72 62.02
C ARG A 414 -59.42 0.71 61.53
N ARG A 415 -58.53 1.35 60.76
CA ARG A 415 -58.81 2.67 60.15
C ARG A 415 -58.41 2.71 58.69
N ARG A 416 -59.41 2.46 57.83
CA ARG A 416 -59.68 3.04 56.50
C ARG A 416 -60.41 2.02 55.63
N LYS A 417 -61.61 1.69 56.09
CA LYS A 417 -62.79 1.59 55.23
C LYS A 417 -63.33 3.02 55.11
N ASP A 418 -63.77 3.39 53.91
CA ASP A 418 -64.48 4.61 53.50
C ASP A 418 -63.69 5.73 52.79
N CYS A 419 -64.06 5.83 51.50
CA CYS A 419 -64.39 7.00 50.70
C CYS A 419 -63.33 7.93 50.05
N SER A 420 -63.63 8.18 48.76
CA SER A 420 -63.39 9.40 47.96
C SER A 420 -61.99 9.72 47.42
N GLN A 421 -61.31 8.77 46.76
CA GLN A 421 -60.18 9.05 45.85
C GLN A 421 -60.19 8.26 44.53
N ASP A 422 -61.34 7.72 44.11
CA ASP A 422 -61.43 6.89 42.89
C ASP A 422 -61.86 7.65 41.62
N ASP A 423 -62.38 8.88 41.73
CA ASP A 423 -62.88 9.63 40.56
C ASP A 423 -61.79 10.46 39.86
N GLN A 424 -60.78 10.96 40.59
CA GLN A 424 -59.62 11.62 40.00
C GLN A 424 -58.71 10.62 39.28
N ALA A 425 -58.54 9.41 39.81
CA ALA A 425 -57.77 8.36 39.16
C ALA A 425 -58.42 7.91 37.84
N LYS A 426 -59.75 7.82 37.80
CA LYS A 426 -60.51 7.48 36.57
C LYS A 426 -60.50 8.60 35.53
N GLN A 427 -60.56 9.87 35.93
CA GLN A 427 -60.43 11.00 34.99
C GLN A 427 -59.02 11.13 34.39
N VAL A 428 -57.97 10.83 35.17
CA VAL A 428 -56.59 10.82 34.68
C VAL A 428 -56.33 9.63 33.75
N LEU A 429 -56.87 8.44 34.06
CA LEU A 429 -56.79 7.27 33.18
C LEU A 429 -57.57 7.47 31.87
N LYS A 430 -58.71 8.17 31.90
CA LYS A 430 -59.49 8.52 30.70
C LYS A 430 -58.81 9.62 29.87
N GLY A 431 -58.24 10.64 30.52
CA GLY A 431 -57.41 11.65 29.83
C GLY A 431 -56.17 11.04 29.17
N MET A 432 -55.55 10.02 29.79
CA MET A 432 -54.42 9.29 29.21
C MET A 432 -54.84 8.35 28.08
N SER A 433 -56.06 7.79 28.09
CA SER A 433 -56.58 6.98 26.98
C SER A 433 -57.01 7.83 25.79
N ASP A 434 -57.61 8.99 26.05
CA ASP A 434 -58.13 9.88 25.01
C ASP A 434 -56.97 10.56 24.27
N VAL A 435 -55.91 10.96 24.99
CA VAL A 435 -54.64 11.44 24.39
C VAL A 435 -53.93 10.34 23.59
N ALA A 436 -54.04 9.08 24.01
CA ALA A 436 -53.48 7.96 23.26
C ALA A 436 -54.30 7.64 21.99
N GLN A 437 -55.62 7.86 22.00
CA GLN A 437 -56.48 7.70 20.81
C GLN A 437 -56.35 8.88 19.84
N GLU A 438 -56.20 10.11 20.33
CA GLU A 438 -55.93 11.29 19.49
C GLU A 438 -54.59 11.16 18.76
N LYS A 439 -53.57 10.63 19.46
CA LYS A 439 -52.26 10.33 18.88
C LYS A 439 -52.31 9.22 17.84
N LYS A 440 -53.22 8.25 18.01
CA LYS A 440 -53.43 7.15 17.06
C LYS A 440 -54.20 7.58 15.81
N ASN A 441 -55.16 8.51 15.93
CA ASN A 441 -55.89 9.08 14.80
C ASN A 441 -55.06 10.10 14.00
N LEU A 442 -54.09 10.78 14.64
CA LEU A 442 -53.09 11.61 13.95
C LEU A 442 -52.08 10.78 13.14
N GLU A 443 -51.87 9.50 13.49
CA GLU A 443 -50.97 8.57 12.80
C GLU A 443 -51.63 7.86 11.60
N GLU A 444 -52.96 7.90 11.44
CA GLU A 444 -53.68 7.22 10.34
C GLU A 444 -54.02 8.13 9.13
N ASN A 445 -53.73 9.44 9.16
CA ASN A 445 -54.05 10.37 8.07
C ASN A 445 -52.85 11.15 7.50
N GLY A 446 -51.62 10.72 7.77
CA GLY A 446 -50.41 11.37 7.27
C GLY A 446 -49.39 10.37 6.75
N ASP A 447 -49.48 10.06 5.46
CA ASP A 447 -48.44 9.34 4.72
C ASP A 447 -47.08 10.06 4.81
N LEU A 448 -45.99 9.27 4.84
CA LEU A 448 -44.55 9.59 4.72
C LEU A 448 -43.74 9.85 6.02
N LYS A 449 -43.08 8.79 6.54
CA LYS A 449 -41.60 8.66 6.80
C LYS A 449 -41.27 7.60 7.87
N TYR A 450 -40.24 6.81 7.56
CA TYR A 450 -39.33 6.04 8.44
C TYR A 450 -39.90 5.34 9.68
N GLY A 451 -40.04 4.01 9.58
CA GLY A 451 -40.32 3.12 10.72
C GLY A 451 -39.06 2.66 11.45
N ASP A 452 -39.02 2.97 12.74
CA ASP A 452 -38.16 2.43 13.79
C ASP A 452 -38.50 0.95 14.04
N LEU A 453 -37.55 0.04 13.84
CA LEU A 453 -37.72 -1.40 14.13
C LEU A 453 -37.31 -1.69 15.57
N LYS A 454 -38.27 -2.19 16.35
CA LYS A 454 -38.10 -2.73 17.72
C LYS A 454 -36.93 -3.72 17.80
N ILE A 455 -36.04 -3.46 18.75
CA ILE A 455 -34.90 -4.30 19.14
C ILE A 455 -35.40 -5.67 19.64
N ARG A 456 -35.06 -6.74 18.91
CA ARG A 456 -35.21 -8.15 19.33
C ARG A 456 -34.19 -8.49 20.42
N ARG A 457 -34.59 -9.30 21.42
CA ARG A 457 -33.67 -9.94 22.40
C ARG A 457 -32.61 -10.76 21.65
N TRP A 458 -31.34 -10.56 21.99
CA TRP A 458 -30.15 -11.13 21.35
C TRP A 458 -30.13 -12.67 21.36
N ASP A 459 -30.73 -13.28 22.37
CA ASP A 459 -30.88 -14.71 22.59
C ASP A 459 -31.91 -15.39 21.66
N LYS A 460 -32.75 -14.62 20.96
CA LYS A 460 -33.60 -15.12 19.85
C LYS A 460 -33.05 -14.81 18.45
N SER A 461 -31.90 -14.13 18.37
CA SER A 461 -31.19 -13.82 17.12
C SER A 461 -29.90 -14.62 16.96
N LEU A 462 -29.55 -15.46 17.94
CA LEU A 462 -28.61 -16.56 17.76
C LEU A 462 -29.32 -17.73 17.07
N GLU A 463 -29.89 -17.51 15.90
CA GLU A 463 -29.81 -18.57 14.90
C GLU A 463 -28.34 -18.63 14.50
N LYS A 464 -27.74 -19.84 14.48
CA LYS A 464 -26.49 -20.03 13.75
C LYS A 464 -26.68 -19.30 12.42
N PRO A 465 -25.78 -18.38 12.01
CA PRO A 465 -25.95 -17.74 10.71
C PRO A 465 -26.21 -18.85 9.71
N HIS A 466 -27.31 -18.74 8.95
CA HIS A 466 -27.49 -19.59 7.78
C HIS A 466 -26.33 -19.22 6.85
N LEU A 467 -25.24 -19.96 6.99
CA LEU A 467 -24.09 -19.84 6.14
C LEU A 467 -24.55 -20.35 4.78
N ASP A 468 -24.75 -19.42 3.87
CA ASP A 468 -25.13 -19.69 2.50
C ASP A 468 -23.89 -20.22 1.77
N TYR A 469 -23.63 -21.53 1.91
CA TYR A 469 -22.48 -22.18 1.29
C TYR A 469 -22.64 -22.41 -0.22
N SER A 470 -23.79 -22.02 -0.78
CA SER A 470 -24.08 -22.01 -2.22
C SER A 470 -23.11 -21.14 -3.03
N GLU A 471 -22.39 -20.20 -2.36
CA GLU A 471 -21.35 -19.38 -3.00
C GLU A 471 -19.98 -20.09 -3.11
N PHE A 472 -19.73 -21.14 -2.32
CA PHE A 472 -18.41 -21.82 -2.23
C PHE A 472 -18.42 -23.24 -2.78
N PHE A 473 -19.53 -23.97 -2.57
CA PHE A 473 -19.77 -25.29 -3.15
C PHE A 473 -20.99 -25.18 -4.05
N MET A 474 -20.83 -25.52 -5.33
CA MET A 474 -21.92 -25.50 -6.30
C MET A 474 -23.00 -26.55 -5.91
N GLU A 475 -24.26 -26.34 -6.31
CA GLU A 475 -25.38 -27.22 -5.93
C GLU A 475 -25.20 -28.69 -6.37
N ASP A 476 -24.36 -28.95 -7.37
CA ASP A 476 -24.03 -30.26 -7.94
C ASP A 476 -22.88 -30.99 -7.22
N VAL A 477 -22.19 -30.34 -6.27
CA VAL A 477 -21.08 -30.93 -5.52
C VAL A 477 -21.55 -32.16 -4.74
N GLY A 478 -20.89 -33.29 -4.97
CA GLY A 478 -21.20 -34.56 -4.30
C GLY A 478 -22.44 -35.30 -4.83
N GLN A 479 -23.06 -34.83 -5.94
CA GLN A 479 -24.20 -35.51 -6.55
C GLN A 479 -23.80 -36.59 -7.57
N VAL A 480 -22.56 -36.58 -8.06
CA VAL A 480 -22.02 -37.54 -9.04
C VAL A 480 -20.81 -38.27 -8.43
N PRO A 481 -20.66 -39.59 -8.65
CA PRO A 481 -19.46 -40.31 -8.24
C PRO A 481 -18.20 -39.73 -8.89
N GLY A 482 -17.18 -39.45 -8.08
CA GLY A 482 -15.98 -38.76 -8.53
C GLY A 482 -15.17 -38.17 -7.38
N VAL A 483 -14.02 -37.59 -7.72
CA VAL A 483 -13.14 -36.89 -6.77
C VAL A 483 -13.15 -35.41 -7.09
N THR A 484 -13.37 -34.57 -6.07
CA THR A 484 -13.29 -33.13 -6.18
C THR A 484 -12.28 -32.60 -5.17
N VAL A 485 -11.39 -31.73 -5.62
CA VAL A 485 -10.29 -31.18 -4.81
C VAL A 485 -10.41 -29.67 -4.76
N TRP A 486 -10.24 -29.08 -3.58
CA TRP A 486 -10.14 -27.64 -3.38
C TRP A 486 -8.84 -27.29 -2.68
N GLN A 487 -8.20 -26.20 -3.10
CA GLN A 487 -7.02 -25.60 -2.47
C GLN A 487 -7.45 -24.41 -1.62
N ILE A 488 -6.84 -24.24 -0.44
CA ILE A 488 -7.12 -23.06 0.41
C ILE A 488 -6.24 -21.89 -0.03
N GLU A 489 -6.86 -20.89 -0.63
CA GLU A 489 -6.22 -19.63 -1.04
C GLU A 489 -6.97 -18.45 -0.39
N ASN A 490 -6.23 -17.55 0.29
CA ASN A 490 -6.82 -16.38 0.96
C ASN A 490 -8.05 -16.71 1.84
N PHE A 491 -7.97 -17.77 2.65
CA PHE A 491 -9.03 -18.30 3.53
C PHE A 491 -10.24 -18.95 2.85
N VAL A 492 -10.25 -19.11 1.52
CA VAL A 492 -11.40 -19.63 0.76
C VAL A 492 -11.01 -20.91 0.01
N PRO A 493 -11.88 -21.94 -0.05
CA PRO A 493 -11.65 -23.10 -0.90
C PRO A 493 -11.84 -22.75 -2.38
N MET A 494 -10.79 -22.94 -3.18
CA MET A 494 -10.78 -22.75 -4.62
C MET A 494 -10.68 -24.12 -5.30
N GLN A 495 -11.62 -24.44 -6.20
CA GLN A 495 -11.64 -25.74 -6.87
C GLN A 495 -10.42 -25.91 -7.76
N VAL A 496 -9.77 -27.08 -7.65
CA VAL A 496 -8.59 -27.46 -8.42
C VAL A 496 -9.02 -28.27 -9.64
N ASP A 497 -8.45 -27.93 -10.79
CA ASP A 497 -8.68 -28.64 -12.06
C ASP A 497 -8.25 -30.12 -11.96
N GLU A 498 -8.99 -31.01 -12.63
CA GLU A 498 -8.82 -32.47 -12.59
C GLU A 498 -7.41 -32.90 -13.02
N THR A 499 -6.76 -32.14 -13.90
CA THR A 499 -5.39 -32.38 -14.37
C THR A 499 -4.31 -32.23 -13.28
N PHE A 500 -4.65 -31.58 -12.16
CA PHE A 500 -3.78 -31.33 -11.02
C PHE A 500 -4.16 -32.15 -9.77
N HIS A 501 -5.13 -33.05 -9.88
CA HIS A 501 -5.46 -33.97 -8.78
C HIS A 501 -4.25 -34.88 -8.48
N GLY A 502 -3.91 -35.04 -7.20
CA GLY A 502 -2.70 -35.75 -6.76
C GLY A 502 -1.41 -34.92 -6.79
N LYS A 503 -1.46 -33.64 -7.17
CA LYS A 503 -0.32 -32.71 -7.09
C LYS A 503 -0.56 -31.66 -6.01
N PHE A 504 0.22 -31.71 -4.93
CA PHE A 504 0.03 -30.82 -3.78
C PHE A 504 1.24 -29.90 -3.58
N TYR A 505 0.98 -28.62 -3.32
CA TYR A 505 2.01 -27.66 -2.91
C TYR A 505 2.34 -27.84 -1.42
N GLU A 506 3.64 -27.89 -1.10
CA GLU A 506 4.13 -28.19 0.26
C GLU A 506 3.78 -27.11 1.30
N ALA A 507 3.55 -25.87 0.86
CA ALA A 507 3.15 -24.75 1.72
C ALA A 507 1.64 -24.48 1.76
N ASP A 508 0.82 -25.39 1.20
CA ASP A 508 -0.63 -25.21 1.08
C ASP A 508 -1.45 -26.29 1.81
N CYS A 509 -2.76 -26.05 1.93
CA CYS A 509 -3.72 -27.01 2.45
C CYS A 509 -4.82 -27.26 1.43
N TYR A 510 -5.34 -28.49 1.39
CA TYR A 510 -6.36 -28.92 0.44
C TYR A 510 -7.52 -29.63 1.13
N ILE A 511 -8.69 -29.61 0.51
CA ILE A 511 -9.88 -30.38 0.88
C ILE A 511 -10.20 -31.31 -0.28
N ILE A 512 -10.42 -32.58 0.01
CA ILE A 512 -10.68 -33.61 -0.98
C ILE A 512 -12.01 -34.27 -0.63
N LEU A 513 -12.95 -34.28 -1.57
CA LEU A 513 -14.21 -35.01 -1.49
C LEU A 513 -14.17 -36.16 -2.47
N LYS A 514 -14.34 -37.38 -1.96
CA LYS A 514 -14.58 -38.58 -2.76
C LYS A 514 -16.03 -38.99 -2.62
N THR A 515 -16.74 -39.01 -3.74
CA THR A 515 -18.13 -39.45 -3.84
C THR A 515 -18.17 -40.81 -4.52
N PHE A 516 -18.83 -41.78 -3.91
CA PHE A 516 -18.96 -43.14 -4.47
C PHE A 516 -20.35 -43.71 -4.14
N LEU A 517 -20.76 -44.75 -4.85
CA LEU A 517 -21.99 -45.48 -4.54
C LEU A 517 -21.66 -46.59 -3.55
N ASP A 518 -22.44 -46.67 -2.47
CA ASP A 518 -22.37 -47.78 -1.52
C ASP A 518 -22.98 -49.06 -2.12
N ASP A 519 -22.85 -50.17 -1.40
CA ASP A 519 -23.38 -51.48 -1.81
C ASP A 519 -24.92 -51.48 -1.99
N ASN A 520 -25.61 -50.46 -1.46
CA ASN A 520 -27.06 -50.28 -1.58
C ASN A 520 -27.44 -49.34 -2.75
N GLY A 521 -26.47 -48.84 -3.52
CA GLY A 521 -26.68 -47.89 -4.61
C GLY A 521 -26.99 -46.46 -4.15
N ALA A 522 -26.78 -46.13 -2.88
CA ALA A 522 -26.89 -44.78 -2.34
C ALA A 522 -25.53 -44.06 -2.44
N LEU A 523 -25.56 -42.73 -2.64
CA LEU A 523 -24.35 -41.92 -2.66
C LEU A 523 -23.77 -41.80 -1.24
N SER A 524 -22.48 -42.09 -1.13
CA SER A 524 -21.70 -41.96 0.08
C SER A 524 -20.47 -41.09 -0.17
N TRP A 525 -20.01 -40.41 0.88
CA TRP A 525 -18.96 -39.40 0.81
C TRP A 525 -17.83 -39.71 1.78
N GLN A 526 -16.60 -39.45 1.34
CA GLN A 526 -15.41 -39.40 2.18
C GLN A 526 -14.76 -38.03 2.01
N ILE A 527 -14.47 -37.35 3.13
CA ILE A 527 -13.93 -35.99 3.14
C ILE A 527 -12.59 -36.01 3.85
N PHE A 528 -11.54 -35.66 3.11
CA PHE A 528 -10.19 -35.51 3.62
C PHE A 528 -9.81 -34.03 3.60
N TYR A 529 -8.95 -33.62 4.53
CA TYR A 529 -8.23 -32.37 4.43
C TYR A 529 -6.74 -32.64 4.60
N TRP A 530 -5.97 -32.26 3.59
CA TRP A 530 -4.54 -32.49 3.49
C TRP A 530 -3.78 -31.23 3.89
N ILE A 531 -2.70 -31.39 4.64
CA ILE A 531 -1.89 -30.31 5.19
C ILE A 531 -0.44 -30.46 4.74
N GLY A 532 0.06 -29.45 4.02
CA GLY A 532 1.46 -29.34 3.63
C GLY A 532 2.41 -29.08 4.81
N GLN A 533 3.64 -29.58 4.71
CA GLN A 533 4.66 -29.45 5.75
C GLN A 533 4.99 -27.99 6.07
N GLU A 534 5.09 -27.13 5.05
CA GLU A 534 5.39 -25.70 5.18
C GLU A 534 4.13 -24.83 5.27
N ALA A 535 2.94 -25.43 5.39
CA ALA A 535 1.69 -24.68 5.42
C ALA A 535 1.57 -23.80 6.67
N THR A 536 1.06 -22.59 6.47
CA THR A 536 0.85 -21.59 7.51
C THR A 536 -0.35 -21.97 8.42
N LEU A 537 -0.33 -21.50 9.68
CA LEU A 537 -1.29 -21.94 10.72
C LEU A 537 -2.75 -21.58 10.40
N ASP A 538 -2.95 -20.45 9.74
CA ASP A 538 -4.21 -19.97 9.17
C ASP A 538 -4.75 -20.89 8.06
N LYS A 539 -3.91 -21.35 7.13
CA LYS A 539 -4.34 -22.33 6.10
C LYS A 539 -4.75 -23.66 6.72
N LYS A 540 -4.02 -24.10 7.76
CA LYS A 540 -4.35 -25.31 8.55
C LYS A 540 -5.70 -25.18 9.26
N ALA A 541 -5.98 -24.01 9.85
CA ALA A 541 -7.28 -23.74 10.47
C ALA A 541 -8.40 -23.64 9.41
N GLY A 542 -8.13 -22.98 8.28
CA GLY A 542 -9.07 -22.82 7.18
C GLY A 542 -9.50 -24.13 6.55
N SER A 543 -8.55 -25.04 6.25
CA SER A 543 -8.87 -26.36 5.69
C SER A 543 -9.72 -27.20 6.64
N ALA A 544 -9.42 -27.21 7.95
CA ALA A 544 -10.19 -27.94 8.94
C ALA A 544 -11.63 -27.41 9.09
N ILE A 545 -11.80 -26.07 9.12
CA ILE A 545 -13.12 -25.44 9.23
C ILE A 545 -13.97 -25.74 7.99
N HIS A 546 -13.41 -25.53 6.80
CA HIS A 546 -14.14 -25.72 5.54
C HIS A 546 -14.45 -27.19 5.26
N ALA A 547 -13.62 -28.13 5.68
CA ALA A 547 -13.92 -29.56 5.59
C ALA A 547 -15.13 -29.95 6.46
N VAL A 548 -15.23 -29.41 7.68
CA VAL A 548 -16.41 -29.61 8.55
C VAL A 548 -17.65 -28.98 7.95
N ASN A 549 -17.51 -27.83 7.30
CA ASN A 549 -18.63 -27.16 6.63
C ASN A 549 -19.14 -27.95 5.42
N LEU A 550 -18.23 -28.46 4.58
CA LEU A 550 -18.57 -29.33 3.45
C LEU A 550 -19.34 -30.57 3.90
N ARG A 551 -18.92 -31.19 5.00
CA ARG A 551 -19.65 -32.32 5.61
C ARG A 551 -21.08 -31.94 5.99
N ASN A 552 -21.25 -30.80 6.67
CA ASN A 552 -22.57 -30.31 7.09
C ASN A 552 -23.45 -29.98 5.89
N PHE A 553 -22.87 -29.44 4.81
CA PHE A 553 -23.56 -29.11 3.56
C PHE A 553 -24.10 -30.37 2.86
N LEU A 554 -23.29 -31.43 2.76
CA LEU A 554 -23.70 -32.72 2.17
C LEU A 554 -24.63 -33.54 3.07
N GLY A 555 -24.85 -33.12 4.33
CA GLY A 555 -25.55 -33.93 5.32
C GLY A 555 -24.85 -35.26 5.62
N ALA A 556 -23.54 -35.34 5.36
CA ALA A 556 -22.80 -36.60 5.40
C ALA A 556 -22.53 -37.06 6.84
N GLU A 557 -22.86 -38.32 7.15
CA GLU A 557 -22.58 -38.91 8.47
C GLU A 557 -21.09 -39.22 8.69
N CYS A 558 -20.30 -39.26 7.61
CA CYS A 558 -18.86 -39.56 7.63
C CYS A 558 -18.05 -38.57 8.48
N ARG A 559 -16.91 -39.01 9.02
CA ARG A 559 -15.96 -38.10 9.71
C ARG A 559 -15.04 -37.43 8.69
N THR A 560 -14.61 -36.20 9.00
CA THR A 560 -13.53 -35.55 8.26
C THR A 560 -12.18 -36.13 8.70
N ILE A 561 -11.35 -36.48 7.73
CA ILE A 561 -10.07 -37.17 7.96
C ILE A 561 -8.93 -36.18 7.72
N ARG A 562 -7.98 -36.11 8.66
CA ARG A 562 -6.78 -35.27 8.55
C ARG A 562 -5.66 -36.08 7.93
N GLU A 563 -5.06 -35.53 6.88
CA GLU A 563 -3.89 -36.12 6.21
C GLU A 563 -2.74 -35.10 6.26
N GLU A 564 -1.55 -35.55 6.63
CA GLU A 564 -0.35 -34.71 6.68
C GLU A 564 0.63 -35.16 5.59
N MET A 565 1.34 -34.20 5.00
CA MET A 565 2.36 -34.46 4.00
C MET A 565 3.41 -35.45 4.52
N GLY A 566 3.57 -36.59 3.84
CA GLY A 566 4.54 -37.63 4.18
C GLY A 566 4.04 -38.71 5.15
N ASP A 567 2.86 -38.50 5.76
CA ASP A 567 2.19 -39.44 6.67
C ASP A 567 0.78 -39.81 6.15
N GLU A 568 0.57 -39.77 4.83
CA GLU A 568 -0.74 -40.04 4.22
C GLU A 568 -1.20 -41.51 4.39
N SER A 569 -2.48 -41.70 4.70
CA SER A 569 -3.09 -43.02 4.80
C SER A 569 -3.14 -43.75 3.44
N GLU A 570 -3.11 -45.10 3.47
CA GLU A 570 -3.32 -45.92 2.27
C GLU A 570 -4.69 -45.67 1.63
N GLU A 571 -5.69 -45.35 2.45
CA GLU A 571 -7.05 -44.98 2.01
C GLU A 571 -7.05 -43.66 1.22
N PHE A 572 -6.26 -42.67 1.65
CA PHE A 572 -6.09 -41.40 0.94
C PHE A 572 -5.28 -41.57 -0.34
N SER A 573 -4.19 -42.33 -0.30
CA SER A 573 -3.36 -42.60 -1.48
C SER A 573 -4.15 -43.32 -2.58
N ALA A 574 -5.04 -44.24 -2.20
CA ALA A 574 -5.93 -44.94 -3.12
C ALA A 574 -6.95 -44.01 -3.84
N VAL A 575 -7.22 -42.81 -3.31
CA VAL A 575 -8.06 -41.81 -3.99
C VAL A 575 -7.41 -41.32 -5.29
N PHE A 576 -6.08 -41.25 -5.32
CA PHE A 576 -5.28 -40.76 -6.45
C PHE A 576 -4.49 -41.87 -7.15
N ASN A 577 -4.96 -43.13 -7.09
CA ASN A 577 -4.27 -44.30 -7.65
C ASN A 577 -2.81 -44.46 -7.17
N ASN A 578 -2.48 -43.99 -5.96
CA ASN A 578 -1.13 -43.93 -5.36
C ASN A 578 -0.12 -43.04 -6.10
N GLU A 579 -0.55 -42.09 -6.93
CA GLU A 579 0.32 -41.15 -7.65
C GLU A 579 0.24 -39.74 -7.02
N ILE A 580 0.73 -39.58 -5.79
CA ILE A 580 0.85 -38.28 -5.13
C ILE A 580 2.23 -37.67 -5.44
N SER A 581 2.26 -36.39 -5.82
CA SER A 581 3.49 -35.64 -6.04
C SER A 581 3.47 -34.30 -5.32
N TYR A 582 4.61 -33.91 -4.77
CA TYR A 582 4.78 -32.67 -4.02
C TYR A 582 5.51 -31.62 -4.86
N ILE A 583 5.05 -30.37 -4.79
CA ILE A 583 5.63 -29.25 -5.52
C ILE A 583 6.12 -28.22 -4.49
N GLU A 584 7.41 -27.87 -4.56
CA GLU A 584 8.01 -26.86 -3.69
C GLU A 584 7.31 -25.50 -3.82
N GLY A 585 7.05 -24.85 -2.67
CA GLY A 585 6.39 -23.56 -2.57
C GLY A 585 4.88 -23.66 -2.29
N GLY A 586 4.18 -22.54 -2.43
CA GLY A 586 2.74 -22.47 -2.23
C GLY A 586 2.15 -21.10 -2.53
N THR A 587 0.84 -20.99 -2.33
CA THR A 587 0.05 -19.79 -2.62
C THR A 587 0.03 -18.83 -1.43
N ALA A 588 -0.48 -17.62 -1.61
CA ALA A 588 -0.56 -16.66 -0.51
C ALA A 588 -1.56 -17.14 0.56
N SER A 589 -1.16 -17.06 1.83
CA SER A 589 -2.02 -17.46 2.96
C SER A 589 -3.14 -16.46 3.27
N GLY A 590 -3.03 -15.24 2.75
CA GLY A 590 -3.94 -14.14 3.06
C GLY A 590 -3.49 -13.31 4.27
N PHE A 591 -2.48 -13.75 5.02
CA PHE A 591 -1.73 -12.90 5.96
C PHE A 591 -0.46 -12.36 5.28
N TYR A 592 -0.16 -11.07 5.45
CA TYR A 592 1.14 -10.52 5.08
C TYR A 592 2.15 -10.94 6.16
N THR A 593 3.13 -11.76 5.79
CA THR A 593 4.32 -12.01 6.62
C THR A 593 4.96 -10.67 6.96
N VAL A 594 5.04 -10.36 8.26
CA VAL A 594 5.75 -9.20 8.79
C VAL A 594 7.23 -9.36 8.43
N GLU A 595 7.71 -8.60 7.44
CA GLU A 595 9.15 -8.51 7.17
C GLU A 595 9.86 -7.96 8.42
N ASP A 596 10.89 -8.65 8.89
CA ASP A 596 11.67 -8.24 10.05
C ASP A 596 12.19 -6.81 9.88
N THR A 597 11.91 -5.98 10.88
CA THR A 597 12.23 -4.55 10.87
C THR A 597 13.75 -4.36 10.84
N ASN A 598 14.29 -3.84 9.74
CA ASN A 598 15.72 -3.50 9.65
C ASN A 598 16.04 -2.31 10.59
N TYR A 599 16.71 -2.60 11.71
CA TYR A 599 17.15 -1.57 12.65
C TYR A 599 18.40 -0.84 12.13
N ALA A 600 18.30 0.47 11.89
CA ALA A 600 19.44 1.29 11.51
C ALA A 600 20.42 1.48 12.70
N ASN A 601 21.68 1.08 12.51
CA ASN A 601 22.74 1.23 13.51
C ASN A 601 23.02 2.71 13.83
N ARG A 602 22.98 3.10 15.11
CA ARG A 602 23.28 4.48 15.56
C ARG A 602 24.38 4.47 16.62
N LEU A 603 25.32 5.41 16.54
CA LEU A 603 26.41 5.59 17.50
C LEU A 603 26.18 6.90 18.30
N TYR A 604 26.25 6.82 19.63
CA TYR A 604 26.09 7.95 20.53
C TYR A 604 27.33 8.15 21.40
N ARG A 605 27.77 9.41 21.54
CA ARG A 605 28.78 9.83 22.51
C ARG A 605 28.09 10.22 23.81
N VAL A 606 28.56 9.64 24.92
CA VAL A 606 27.98 9.86 26.26
C VAL A 606 28.93 10.75 27.09
N TYR A 607 28.43 11.86 27.62
CA TYR A 607 29.20 12.71 28.52
C TYR A 607 28.36 13.32 29.65
N GLY A 608 29.01 13.59 30.79
CA GLY A 608 28.40 14.12 32.01
C GLY A 608 28.36 13.12 33.17
N LYS A 609 28.71 13.56 34.38
CA LYS A 609 28.76 12.72 35.59
C LYS A 609 27.45 12.70 36.40
N LYS A 610 26.68 13.80 36.37
CA LYS A 610 25.40 13.93 37.10
C LYS A 610 24.18 14.04 36.17
N ASN A 611 24.32 14.68 35.01
CA ASN A 611 23.33 14.71 33.94
C ASN A 611 23.95 14.09 32.68
N ILE A 612 23.53 12.88 32.34
CA ILE A 612 24.03 12.14 31.19
C ILE A 612 23.46 12.80 29.92
N ARG A 613 24.33 13.27 29.02
CA ARG A 613 23.96 13.80 27.71
C ARG A 613 24.42 12.83 26.62
N LEU A 614 23.55 12.63 25.63
CA LEU A 614 23.77 11.76 24.48
C LEU A 614 23.85 12.61 23.21
N GLU A 615 24.93 12.47 22.46
CA GLU A 615 25.13 13.15 21.17
C GLU A 615 25.30 12.12 20.06
N SER A 616 24.53 12.25 18.98
CA SER A 616 24.60 11.32 17.84
C SER A 616 25.84 11.60 17.00
N VAL A 617 26.61 10.55 16.69
CA VAL A 617 27.87 10.64 15.94
C VAL A 617 27.85 9.64 14.77
N PRO A 618 28.45 9.94 13.60
CA PRO A 618 28.48 9.01 12.47
C PRO A 618 29.15 7.67 12.82
N VAL A 619 28.62 6.56 12.32
CA VAL A 619 29.18 5.20 12.53
C VAL A 619 30.42 5.01 11.64
N LYS A 620 31.54 5.61 12.04
CA LYS A 620 32.85 5.52 11.37
C LYS A 620 33.94 5.31 12.41
N ALA A 621 35.02 4.60 12.06
CA ALA A 621 36.14 4.36 12.98
C ALA A 621 36.77 5.65 13.52
N CYS A 622 36.80 6.71 12.70
CA CYS A 622 37.28 8.04 13.09
C CYS A 622 36.40 8.75 14.14
N SER A 623 35.17 8.28 14.36
CA SER A 623 34.26 8.82 15.37
C SER A 623 34.52 8.26 16.77
N LEU A 624 35.34 7.21 16.90
CA LEU A 624 35.65 6.57 18.17
C LEU A 624 36.81 7.30 18.85
N ASP A 625 36.52 7.94 19.99
CA ASP A 625 37.54 8.56 20.84
C ASP A 625 37.79 7.66 22.06
N PRO A 626 39.02 7.14 22.26
CA PRO A 626 39.36 6.25 23.37
C PRO A 626 39.27 6.90 24.76
N ARG A 627 39.06 8.22 24.85
CA ARG A 627 38.89 8.97 26.10
C ARG A 627 37.44 9.08 26.54
N LEU A 628 36.47 8.67 25.72
CA LEU A 628 35.05 8.91 25.91
C LEU A 628 34.25 7.60 25.89
N LYS A 629 33.10 7.59 26.59
CA LYS A 629 32.16 6.47 26.55
C LYS A 629 31.29 6.60 25.30
N MET A 630 31.34 5.56 24.46
CA MET A 630 30.57 5.45 23.22
C MET A 630 29.53 4.33 23.37
N LEU A 631 28.34 4.56 22.83
CA LEU A 631 27.20 3.66 22.92
C LEU A 631 26.68 3.37 21.51
N ILE A 632 26.75 2.11 21.09
CA ILE A 632 26.23 1.65 19.81
C ILE A 632 24.86 1.03 20.03
N TYR A 633 23.88 1.53 19.31
CA TYR A 633 22.55 0.96 19.22
C TYR A 633 22.47 0.11 17.95
N THR A 634 22.70 -1.19 18.10
CA THR A 634 22.22 -2.24 17.18
C THR A 634 21.14 -3.04 17.94
N CYS A 635 20.57 -4.11 17.39
CA CYS A 635 19.66 -5.01 18.14
C CYS A 635 20.28 -5.57 19.44
N ILE A 636 21.55 -5.25 19.74
CA ILE A 636 22.33 -5.60 20.92
C ILE A 636 23.02 -4.32 21.43
N TRP A 637 23.01 -4.09 22.75
CA TRP A 637 23.71 -2.95 23.36
C TRP A 637 25.20 -3.28 23.53
N ILE A 638 26.09 -2.43 23.02
CA ILE A 638 27.55 -2.57 23.21
C ILE A 638 28.08 -1.30 23.87
N SER A 639 28.71 -1.43 25.05
CA SER A 639 29.42 -0.33 25.71
C SER A 639 30.93 -0.53 25.59
N TRP A 640 31.64 0.51 25.14
CA TRP A 640 33.11 0.51 25.06
C TRP A 640 33.72 1.28 26.23
N GLN A 641 34.56 0.61 27.03
CA GLN A 641 35.45 1.24 27.99
C GLN A 641 36.76 0.45 28.07
N ARG A 642 37.86 1.16 28.36
CA ARG A 642 39.29 0.84 28.18
C ARG A 642 39.84 -0.58 28.46
N GLU A 643 39.02 -1.55 28.90
CA GLU A 643 39.46 -2.92 29.18
C GLU A 643 38.38 -4.03 29.05
N ALA A 644 37.14 -3.78 28.60
CA ALA A 644 36.18 -4.89 28.35
C ALA A 644 35.01 -4.53 27.42
N ILE A 645 34.62 -5.49 26.56
CA ILE A 645 33.39 -5.49 25.76
C ILE A 645 32.35 -6.38 26.48
N ARG A 646 31.15 -5.86 26.76
CA ARG A 646 30.02 -6.66 27.24
C ARG A 646 28.89 -6.68 26.21
N LEU A 647 28.36 -7.87 25.95
CA LEU A 647 27.21 -8.17 25.07
C LEU A 647 26.04 -8.65 25.94
N GLY A 648 24.83 -8.18 25.68
CA GLY A 648 23.61 -8.67 26.32
C GLY A 648 22.45 -8.78 25.31
N GLN A 649 21.87 -9.97 25.19
CA GLN A 649 20.64 -10.23 24.42
C GLN A 649 19.39 -10.02 25.28
N LYS A 650 18.31 -9.54 24.69
CA LYS A 650 17.01 -9.31 25.35
C LYS A 650 16.07 -10.48 25.07
N ARG A 651 15.51 -11.08 26.14
CA ARG A 651 14.26 -11.89 26.12
C ARG A 651 13.08 -10.97 26.42
N ASP A 652 11.94 -11.28 25.83
CA ASP A 652 10.70 -10.51 25.85
C ASP A 652 10.16 -10.23 27.26
N SER A 653 9.84 -8.95 27.48
CA SER A 653 8.82 -8.34 28.37
C SER A 653 9.30 -6.95 28.83
N MET A 654 8.51 -5.93 28.51
CA MET A 654 8.56 -4.60 29.17
C MET A 654 7.51 -4.57 30.32
N PRO A 655 7.49 -3.60 31.25
CA PRO A 655 8.27 -2.35 31.35
C PRO A 655 8.87 -2.12 32.77
N LYS A 656 10.04 -1.45 32.87
CA LYS A 656 10.44 -0.72 34.10
C LYS A 656 11.50 0.33 33.78
N SER A 657 11.47 1.39 34.58
CA SER A 657 12.09 2.69 34.35
C SER A 657 13.59 2.62 34.00
N LEU A 658 14.04 3.52 33.11
CA LEU A 658 15.44 3.66 32.68
C LEU A 658 16.39 4.16 33.81
N CYS A 659 15.85 4.46 35.00
CA CYS A 659 16.62 4.94 36.15
C CYS A 659 17.22 3.81 37.00
N ASP A 660 16.64 2.61 37.02
CA ASP A 660 17.02 1.59 38.02
C ASP A 660 18.22 0.72 37.59
N MET A 661 18.52 0.58 36.29
CA MET A 661 19.63 -0.28 35.83
C MET A 661 21.04 0.28 36.08
N THR A 662 21.19 1.57 36.39
CA THR A 662 22.52 2.16 36.59
C THR A 662 23.00 2.16 38.04
N HIS A 663 22.10 1.95 39.00
CA HIS A 663 22.43 2.01 40.43
C HIS A 663 22.76 0.63 41.03
N GLU A 664 22.21 -0.45 40.48
CA GLU A 664 22.40 -1.81 41.01
C GLU A 664 23.67 -2.52 40.47
N ALA A 665 24.18 -2.10 39.30
CA ALA A 665 25.37 -2.68 38.68
C ALA A 665 26.71 -2.23 39.32
N LEU A 666 26.69 -1.19 40.17
CA LEU A 666 27.89 -0.57 40.76
C LEU A 666 28.25 -1.07 42.17
N LEU A 667 27.39 -1.83 42.84
CA LEU A 667 27.59 -2.22 44.26
C LEU A 667 28.07 -3.66 44.48
N LYS A 668 28.19 -4.51 43.44
CA LYS A 668 28.51 -5.93 43.61
C LYS A 668 29.91 -6.40 43.18
N SER A 669 30.83 -5.54 42.74
CA SER A 669 32.16 -6.00 42.27
C SER A 669 33.39 -5.53 43.05
N THR A 670 33.24 -4.86 44.19
CA THR A 670 34.39 -4.50 45.04
C THR A 670 34.59 -5.52 46.16
N LYS A 671 35.15 -6.69 45.83
CA LYS A 671 36.06 -7.46 46.70
C LYS A 671 36.63 -8.69 45.96
N LYS A 672 37.94 -8.61 45.67
CA LYS A 672 38.99 -9.66 45.76
C LYS A 672 38.75 -10.97 44.97
N ASN A 673 39.68 -11.53 44.20
CA ASN A 673 41.15 -11.54 44.22
C ASN A 673 41.59 -12.12 42.85
N ASP A 674 42.47 -11.46 42.11
CA ASP A 674 43.92 -11.70 42.03
C ASP A 674 44.36 -12.66 40.91
N MET A 675 45.30 -12.13 40.12
CA MET A 675 46.38 -12.78 39.36
C MET A 675 46.20 -13.12 37.86
N ASN A 676 46.96 -12.32 37.10
CA ASN A 676 47.75 -12.61 35.89
C ASN A 676 47.08 -12.56 34.51
N GLU A 677 47.36 -11.43 33.86
CA GLU A 677 47.44 -11.19 32.43
C GLU A 677 48.33 -12.21 31.70
N GLN A 678 47.92 -12.67 30.52
CA GLN A 678 48.65 -12.42 29.27
C GLN A 678 47.93 -13.02 28.04
N THR A 679 47.54 -12.11 27.14
CA THR A 679 47.69 -12.17 25.67
C THR A 679 46.93 -13.22 24.85
N VAL A 680 45.84 -12.80 24.19
CA VAL A 680 45.58 -13.15 22.77
C VAL A 680 45.00 -11.91 22.05
N LEU A 681 45.78 -11.37 21.13
CA LEU A 681 45.43 -10.31 20.18
C LEU A 681 45.50 -10.92 18.77
N ASN A 682 44.67 -10.40 17.86
CA ASN A 682 44.64 -10.60 16.40
C ASN A 682 43.73 -11.75 15.92
N LYS A 683 42.81 -11.59 14.96
CA LYS A 683 42.62 -10.60 13.89
C LYS A 683 41.15 -10.67 13.42
N THR A 684 40.55 -9.54 13.07
CA THR A 684 39.45 -9.49 12.08
C THR A 684 39.62 -8.23 11.26
N THR A 685 40.05 -8.42 10.01
CA THR A 685 40.15 -7.37 8.98
C THR A 685 38.86 -7.46 8.17
N ILE A 686 38.17 -6.33 8.01
CA ILE A 686 36.91 -6.21 7.28
C ILE A 686 37.24 -5.84 5.82
N TYR A 687 36.60 -6.53 4.87
CA TYR A 687 36.38 -6.06 3.50
C TYR A 687 35.00 -5.43 3.40
#